data_AF-A0A8C2XEZ8-F1
#
_entry.id   AF-A0A8C2XEZ8-F1
#
_cell.length_a   1.000
_cell.length_b   1.000
_cell.length_c   1.000
_cell.angle_alpha   90.00
_cell.angle_beta   90.00
_cell.angle_gamma   90.00
#
_symmetry.space_group_name_H-M   'P 1'
#
loop_
_entity.id
_entity.type
_entity.pdbx_description
1 polymer ?
#
loop_
_entity_poly.entity_id
_entity_poly.type
_entity_poly.pdbx_seq_one_letter_code
_entity_poly.pdbx_strand_id
1 'polypeptide(L)'
;MDRVKSSMQQVPNAIPKVIRRTTGGANSLELEKENFERGQAVSINKAINTQEVAVKEKHARNILILCVCKGAHTFWAAVNRLPLSSNAVLCWKFCHVFHKLLRDGHPNVIKDSMRNKADLTDMSRMWGHLSEGYGKLCSIYLKLLITKMEFHIKNPRFPGNLQMSNRQLDEAGENDVNNFFQLTVEMFDYLECQLNLFLGVFSSLDMSRSVSVTAAGQCRLAPLIQVILDSSHLYDYTVKLLFKLHSCLPADTLQGHRDRFQEQFKKLKSLFYRSSNLQYFKRLIQIPQLPENPPNFLRASALSEHISPVVVIPAESSSPESEHMVETDDLVDMDAALETKFDDLFGTSAAIDPFNFNSQNGNESSFLFILLSPSHQSGRLCTALRGRVNELEAELAEQSHLRLQAAGESEFLKAELDDLRRVREDTEKEQRSLTEIEKKAQANEQRYTKLKEKYSELVQSHADLLRKNAEVTRQMTVARAAQDEVEAVRREMQEKVKAAQEVANRQVSTTSMLLSHSESVQLNPDGDKRLHLFALILTSVSLVLSFGQKLRPRGLELQQGELGDLVEQEMAATSAAVESAAARIEEMLNNSRAVDTGVKMEVNERILAACTELMQAIKQLVLSSKNLQKDIVESGRGAASMKEFYAKNSRWTEGLISASKAVGWGATVMVDAADLVVQGKGKFEELMVCSREIAASTAQLVAASKVKADKDSANLQRLQKASRAVTQATAGVVASTKSGKSQIEEKDTMDFSSMTLTQIKRQEMDTQVLVLELETRLQKERERLGELRKKHYELAGAAEGWGDQEEGKAEVNRYSVNIPPTIVVITSQINLCLSQSAQVETCHCCQEPLHHQKTGFCLPLLIYTLFTLFLPCFLPFCLFIEAK
;
A
#
# COMPACT_ATOMS: atom_id res chain seq x y z
N MET A 1 -3.02 -74.43 -19.78
CA MET A 1 -2.81 -73.96 -18.39
C MET A 1 -1.73 -72.90 -18.44
N ASP A 2 -2.11 -71.67 -18.08
CA ASP A 2 -1.33 -70.56 -17.49
C ASP A 2 0.05 -70.18 -18.07
N ARG A 3 0.44 -68.92 -18.27
CA ARG A 3 -0.12 -67.58 -18.05
C ARG A 3 0.85 -66.59 -18.76
N VAL A 4 0.29 -65.60 -19.46
CA VAL A 4 0.74 -64.18 -19.59
C VAL A 4 2.22 -63.86 -19.88
N LYS A 5 2.47 -63.14 -20.99
CA LYS A 5 3.53 -62.09 -21.07
C LYS A 5 3.26 -61.05 -22.17
N SER A 6 3.19 -59.80 -21.72
CA SER A 6 3.75 -58.55 -22.28
C SER A 6 3.37 -57.99 -23.66
N SER A 7 3.09 -56.68 -23.63
CA SER A 7 3.64 -55.61 -24.49
C SER A 7 2.70 -54.80 -25.38
N MET A 8 2.77 -53.48 -25.09
CA MET A 8 2.92 -52.34 -26.01
C MET A 8 1.73 -51.81 -26.82
N GLN A 9 1.62 -50.48 -26.73
CA GLN A 9 0.79 -49.53 -27.46
C GLN A 9 0.89 -49.69 -28.99
N GLN A 10 -0.24 -49.52 -29.68
CA GLN A 10 -0.47 -48.47 -30.70
C GLN A 10 -1.90 -48.49 -31.27
N VAL A 11 -2.44 -47.29 -31.49
CA VAL A 11 -3.76 -46.92 -32.06
C VAL A 11 -3.63 -46.87 -33.60
N PRO A 12 -4.65 -47.27 -34.42
CA PRO A 12 -5.52 -46.26 -35.08
C PRO A 12 -6.95 -46.71 -35.51
N ASN A 13 -7.89 -45.74 -35.54
CA ASN A 13 -9.08 -45.53 -36.44
C ASN A 13 -10.01 -46.71 -36.83
N ALA A 14 -11.34 -46.60 -37.03
CA ALA A 14 -12.36 -45.55 -37.02
C ALA A 14 -13.77 -46.22 -37.12
N ILE A 15 -14.78 -45.69 -36.39
CA ILE A 15 -16.20 -45.34 -36.75
C ILE A 15 -17.06 -46.35 -37.58
N PRO A 16 -18.42 -46.40 -37.54
CA PRO A 16 -19.44 -46.29 -36.48
C PRO A 16 -20.45 -47.49 -36.50
N LYS A 17 -21.26 -47.68 -35.45
CA LYS A 17 -22.61 -48.27 -35.63
C LYS A 17 -23.64 -47.51 -34.79
N VAL A 18 -24.40 -46.67 -35.49
CA VAL A 18 -25.70 -46.16 -35.06
C VAL A 18 -26.66 -47.34 -34.90
N ILE A 19 -27.52 -47.25 -33.87
CA ILE A 19 -28.85 -47.87 -33.66
C ILE A 19 -28.94 -48.41 -32.23
N ARG A 20 -29.45 -47.54 -31.34
CA ARG A 20 -30.39 -47.90 -30.27
C ARG A 20 -31.17 -46.64 -29.85
N ARG A 21 -32.26 -46.36 -30.58
CA ARG A 21 -33.49 -45.78 -29.98
C ARG A 21 -34.06 -46.89 -29.08
N THR A 22 -34.59 -46.69 -27.88
CA THR A 22 -35.07 -45.51 -27.14
C THR A 22 -35.35 -46.03 -25.73
N THR A 23 -34.73 -45.45 -24.70
CA THR A 23 -35.15 -45.46 -23.27
C THR A 23 -34.09 -44.68 -22.49
N GLY A 24 -34.21 -43.36 -22.42
CA GLY A 24 -33.20 -42.55 -21.74
C GLY A 24 -33.31 -41.04 -21.91
N GLY A 25 -34.53 -40.49 -21.88
CA GLY A 25 -34.70 -39.03 -21.86
C GLY A 25 -34.31 -38.38 -20.52
N ALA A 26 -34.21 -39.16 -19.43
CA ALA A 26 -33.93 -38.64 -18.09
C ALA A 26 -32.45 -38.33 -17.84
N ASN A 27 -31.52 -39.15 -18.35
CA ASN A 27 -30.08 -38.99 -18.07
C ASN A 27 -29.42 -37.84 -18.83
N SER A 28 -29.96 -37.41 -19.98
CA SER A 28 -29.37 -36.30 -20.77
C SER A 28 -29.60 -34.95 -20.09
N LEU A 29 -30.82 -34.71 -19.61
CA LEU A 29 -31.19 -33.44 -18.96
C LEU A 29 -30.52 -33.27 -17.59
N GLU A 30 -30.32 -34.38 -16.86
CA GLU A 30 -29.63 -34.37 -15.57
C GLU A 30 -28.13 -34.11 -15.73
N LEU A 31 -27.51 -34.70 -16.76
CA LEU A 31 -26.12 -34.45 -17.13
C LEU A 31 -25.90 -33.02 -17.63
N GLU A 32 -26.83 -32.47 -18.42
CA GLU A 32 -26.81 -31.07 -18.84
C GLU A 32 -26.94 -30.11 -17.65
N LYS A 33 -27.83 -30.42 -16.68
CA LYS A 33 -27.99 -29.67 -15.44
C LYS A 33 -26.72 -29.70 -14.59
N GLU A 34 -26.08 -30.86 -14.44
CA GLU A 34 -24.84 -30.99 -13.67
C GLU A 34 -23.67 -30.26 -14.34
N ASN A 35 -23.54 -30.37 -15.67
CA ASN A 35 -22.55 -29.64 -16.44
C ASN A 35 -22.74 -28.11 -16.33
N PHE A 36 -23.99 -27.66 -16.30
CA PHE A 36 -24.35 -26.25 -16.10
C PHE A 36 -23.96 -25.74 -14.70
N GLU A 37 -24.31 -26.48 -13.64
CA GLU A 37 -23.94 -26.13 -12.26
C GLU A 37 -22.42 -26.11 -12.08
N ARG A 38 -21.71 -27.06 -12.71
CA ARG A 38 -20.24 -27.11 -12.73
C ARG A 38 -19.65 -25.89 -13.46
N GLY A 39 -20.21 -25.50 -14.60
CA GLY A 39 -19.79 -24.30 -15.35
C GLY A 39 -19.99 -22.99 -14.59
N GLN A 40 -21.10 -22.87 -13.86
CA GLN A 40 -21.38 -21.72 -13.01
C GLN A 40 -20.43 -21.65 -11.81
N ALA A 41 -20.19 -22.77 -11.13
CA ALA A 41 -19.24 -22.84 -10.02
C ALA A 41 -17.82 -22.45 -10.46
N VAL A 42 -17.38 -22.87 -11.66
CA VAL A 42 -16.08 -22.44 -12.22
C VAL A 42 -16.04 -20.94 -12.44
N SER A 43 -17.11 -20.35 -12.97
CA SER A 43 -17.17 -18.89 -13.19
C SER A 43 -17.14 -18.12 -11.87
N ILE A 44 -17.86 -18.61 -10.84
CA ILE A 44 -17.85 -18.04 -9.49
C ILE A 44 -16.47 -18.11 -8.87
N ASN A 45 -15.80 -19.27 -8.88
CA ASN A 45 -14.46 -19.43 -8.31
C ASN A 45 -13.40 -18.60 -9.05
N LYS A 46 -13.57 -18.36 -10.35
CA LYS A 46 -12.68 -17.47 -11.11
C LYS A 46 -12.97 -15.99 -10.83
N ALA A 47 -14.22 -15.61 -10.59
CA ALA A 47 -14.61 -14.24 -10.25
C ALA A 47 -14.25 -13.87 -8.81
N ILE A 48 -14.54 -14.76 -7.85
CA ILE A 48 -14.33 -14.58 -6.41
C ILE A 48 -13.11 -15.40 -6.01
N ASN A 49 -11.93 -14.80 -6.15
CA ASN A 49 -10.64 -15.42 -5.85
C ASN A 49 -9.79 -14.50 -4.94
N THR A 50 -8.71 -15.04 -4.40
CA THR A 50 -7.83 -14.33 -3.44
C THR A 50 -6.90 -13.30 -4.09
N GLN A 51 -6.85 -13.22 -5.43
CA GLN A 51 -5.99 -12.29 -6.14
C GLN A 51 -6.60 -10.88 -6.10
N GLU A 52 -5.77 -9.91 -5.70
CA GLU A 52 -6.11 -8.49 -5.60
C GLU A 52 -6.12 -7.81 -6.98
N VAL A 53 -6.97 -8.33 -7.86
CA VAL A 53 -7.23 -7.86 -9.22
C VAL A 53 -8.73 -7.67 -9.40
N ALA A 54 -9.11 -6.68 -10.21
CA ALA A 54 -10.51 -6.45 -10.57
C ALA A 54 -11.17 -7.74 -11.09
N VAL A 55 -12.46 -7.89 -10.76
CA VAL A 55 -13.25 -9.04 -11.23
C VAL A 55 -13.31 -9.00 -12.75
N LYS A 56 -12.89 -10.09 -13.41
CA LYS A 56 -12.93 -10.19 -14.88
C LYS A 56 -14.37 -10.20 -15.37
N GLU A 57 -14.71 -9.27 -16.27
CA GLU A 57 -16.08 -9.11 -16.80
C GLU A 57 -16.61 -10.38 -17.46
N LYS A 58 -15.79 -11.15 -18.17
CA LYS A 58 -16.19 -12.46 -18.74
C LYS A 58 -16.81 -13.40 -17.71
N HIS A 59 -16.22 -13.48 -16.51
CA HIS A 59 -16.75 -14.36 -15.46
C HIS A 59 -17.97 -13.77 -14.77
N ALA A 60 -18.00 -12.46 -14.54
CA ALA A 60 -19.19 -11.79 -14.01
C ALA A 60 -20.40 -11.92 -14.96
N ARG A 61 -20.19 -11.69 -16.27
CA ARG A 61 -21.20 -11.84 -17.33
C ARG A 61 -21.74 -13.26 -17.39
N ASN A 62 -20.87 -14.27 -17.35
CA ASN A 62 -21.29 -15.66 -17.29
C ASN A 62 -22.14 -15.96 -16.04
N ILE A 63 -21.78 -15.44 -14.87
CA ILE A 63 -22.57 -15.63 -13.64
C ILE A 63 -23.97 -15.02 -13.80
N LEU A 64 -24.07 -13.82 -14.37
CA LEU A 64 -25.35 -13.16 -14.65
C LEU A 64 -26.20 -14.00 -15.61
N ILE A 65 -25.67 -14.34 -16.78
CA ILE A 65 -26.37 -15.14 -17.81
C ILE A 65 -26.84 -16.48 -17.23
N LEU A 66 -26.00 -17.17 -16.46
CA LEU A 66 -26.34 -18.48 -15.89
C LEU A 66 -27.35 -18.37 -14.74
N CYS A 67 -27.39 -17.25 -14.00
CA CYS A 67 -28.41 -17.03 -12.96
C CYS A 67 -29.78 -16.62 -13.51
N VAL A 68 -29.85 -16.10 -14.74
CA VAL A 68 -31.11 -15.74 -15.41
C VAL A 68 -32.05 -16.94 -15.53
N CYS A 69 -31.52 -18.18 -15.61
CA CYS A 69 -32.34 -19.37 -15.84
C CYS A 69 -32.99 -19.98 -14.56
N LYS A 70 -32.41 -19.79 -13.35
CA LYS A 70 -32.83 -20.55 -12.14
C LYS A 70 -32.71 -19.82 -10.78
N GLY A 71 -32.61 -18.49 -10.76
CA GLY A 71 -32.51 -17.72 -9.51
C GLY A 71 -31.12 -17.79 -8.84
N ALA A 72 -31.03 -17.54 -7.53
CA ALA A 72 -29.74 -17.42 -6.83
C ALA A 72 -29.23 -18.71 -6.16
N HIS A 73 -29.94 -19.83 -6.31
CA HIS A 73 -29.65 -21.06 -5.58
C HIS A 73 -28.24 -21.60 -5.80
N THR A 74 -27.83 -21.76 -7.06
CA THR A 74 -26.50 -22.29 -7.40
C THR A 74 -25.38 -21.30 -7.05
N PHE A 75 -25.66 -19.99 -7.12
CA PHE A 75 -24.73 -18.95 -6.66
C PHE A 75 -24.42 -19.12 -5.17
N TRP A 76 -25.45 -19.18 -4.32
CA TRP A 76 -25.30 -19.38 -2.88
C TRP A 76 -24.69 -20.75 -2.54
N ALA A 77 -25.03 -21.81 -3.27
CA ALA A 77 -24.43 -23.13 -3.06
C ALA A 77 -22.91 -23.15 -3.29
N ALA A 78 -22.41 -22.36 -4.26
CA ALA A 78 -20.98 -22.20 -4.50
C ALA A 78 -20.33 -21.24 -3.50
N VAL A 79 -20.96 -20.09 -3.24
CA VAL A 79 -20.43 -19.05 -2.35
C VAL A 79 -20.32 -19.52 -0.91
N ASN A 80 -21.27 -20.31 -0.41
CA ASN A 80 -21.24 -20.82 0.96
C ASN A 80 -20.07 -21.79 1.22
N ARG A 81 -19.37 -22.24 0.17
CA ARG A 81 -18.13 -23.04 0.27
C ARG A 81 -16.87 -22.18 0.30
N LEU A 82 -16.98 -20.87 0.05
CA LEU A 82 -15.85 -19.95 0.06
C LEU A 82 -15.58 -19.44 1.48
N PRO A 83 -14.31 -19.27 1.87
CA PRO A 83 -13.95 -18.77 3.19
C PRO A 83 -14.08 -17.24 3.28
N LEU A 84 -15.30 -16.72 3.08
CA LEU A 84 -15.58 -15.27 3.04
C LEU A 84 -15.32 -14.58 4.38
N SER A 85 -15.40 -15.29 5.50
CA SER A 85 -15.20 -14.74 6.84
C SER A 85 -13.72 -14.60 7.24
N SER A 86 -12.82 -15.35 6.61
CA SER A 86 -11.38 -15.32 6.93
C SER A 86 -10.56 -14.55 5.91
N ASN A 87 -11.10 -14.25 4.72
CA ASN A 87 -10.39 -13.54 3.67
C ASN A 87 -11.18 -12.32 3.17
N ALA A 88 -10.67 -11.13 3.51
CA ALA A 88 -11.33 -9.87 3.19
C ALA A 88 -11.38 -9.58 1.68
N VAL A 89 -10.39 -10.01 0.88
CA VAL A 89 -10.39 -9.82 -0.58
C VAL A 89 -11.45 -10.71 -1.24
N LEU A 90 -11.61 -11.95 -0.77
CA LEU A 90 -12.70 -12.82 -1.22
C LEU A 90 -14.06 -12.22 -0.87
N CYS A 91 -14.25 -11.74 0.36
CA CYS A 91 -15.47 -11.07 0.79
C CYS A 91 -15.77 -9.82 -0.07
N TRP A 92 -14.75 -9.00 -0.36
CA TRP A 92 -14.88 -7.81 -1.20
C TRP A 92 -15.36 -8.15 -2.62
N LYS A 93 -14.73 -9.16 -3.24
CA LYS A 93 -15.10 -9.62 -4.60
C LYS A 93 -16.45 -10.31 -4.62
N PHE A 94 -16.80 -11.03 -3.55
CA PHE A 94 -18.16 -11.53 -3.33
C PHE A 94 -19.17 -10.39 -3.32
N CYS A 95 -18.94 -9.35 -2.51
CA CYS A 95 -19.84 -8.19 -2.44
C CYS A 95 -20.02 -7.54 -3.82
N HIS A 96 -18.94 -7.40 -4.59
CA HIS A 96 -19.01 -6.87 -5.96
C HIS A 96 -19.86 -7.74 -6.89
N VAL A 97 -19.57 -9.03 -6.98
CA VAL A 97 -20.32 -9.96 -7.86
C VAL A 97 -21.78 -10.05 -7.42
N PHE A 98 -22.03 -10.07 -6.12
CA PHE A 98 -23.38 -10.12 -5.57
C PHE A 98 -24.16 -8.82 -5.85
N HIS A 99 -23.51 -7.65 -5.76
CA HIS A 99 -24.12 -6.38 -6.16
C HIS A 99 -24.56 -6.40 -7.63
N LYS A 100 -23.69 -6.87 -8.54
CA LYS A 100 -24.03 -7.01 -9.96
C LYS A 100 -25.20 -7.96 -10.14
N LEU A 101 -25.23 -9.08 -9.41
CA LEU A 101 -26.31 -10.06 -9.47
C LEU A 101 -27.64 -9.50 -8.95
N LEU A 102 -27.62 -8.67 -7.89
CA LEU A 102 -28.81 -7.97 -7.40
C LEU A 102 -29.31 -6.90 -8.37
N ARG A 103 -28.41 -6.32 -9.18
CA ARG A 103 -28.74 -5.27 -10.15
C ARG A 103 -29.29 -5.84 -11.45
N ASP A 104 -28.57 -6.77 -12.07
CA ASP A 104 -28.80 -7.25 -13.44
C ASP A 104 -29.16 -8.74 -13.53
N GLY A 105 -29.34 -9.42 -12.38
CA GLY A 105 -29.74 -10.83 -12.32
C GLY A 105 -31.25 -11.05 -12.43
N HIS A 106 -31.66 -12.32 -12.34
CA HIS A 106 -33.08 -12.70 -12.34
C HIS A 106 -33.86 -12.03 -11.18
N PRO A 107 -35.12 -11.59 -11.36
CA PRO A 107 -35.90 -10.93 -10.29
C PRO A 107 -36.00 -11.72 -8.98
N ASN A 108 -35.98 -13.05 -9.04
CA ASN A 108 -35.99 -13.91 -7.84
C ASN A 108 -34.69 -13.87 -7.05
N VAL A 109 -33.56 -13.39 -7.58
CA VAL A 109 -32.28 -13.34 -6.86
C VAL A 109 -32.45 -12.62 -5.52
N ILE A 110 -33.16 -11.48 -5.51
CA ILE A 110 -33.38 -10.69 -4.30
C ILE A 110 -34.16 -11.52 -3.27
N LYS A 111 -35.28 -12.12 -3.69
CA LYS A 111 -36.14 -12.96 -2.83
C LYS A 111 -35.40 -14.17 -2.29
N ASP A 112 -34.68 -14.89 -3.15
CA ASP A 112 -33.92 -16.09 -2.82
C ASP A 112 -32.78 -15.79 -1.84
N SER A 113 -32.20 -14.59 -1.91
CA SER A 113 -31.04 -14.20 -1.12
C SER A 113 -31.41 -13.77 0.29
N MET A 114 -32.67 -13.40 0.56
CA MET A 114 -33.14 -12.98 1.89
C MET A 114 -32.91 -14.04 2.97
N ARG A 115 -32.88 -15.32 2.59
CA ARG A 115 -32.57 -16.43 3.52
C ARG A 115 -31.17 -16.31 4.14
N ASN A 116 -30.23 -15.66 3.47
CA ASN A 116 -28.86 -15.47 3.96
C ASN A 116 -28.65 -14.11 4.64
N LYS A 117 -29.72 -13.32 4.84
CA LYS A 117 -29.62 -11.97 5.43
C LYS A 117 -28.95 -11.98 6.81
N ALA A 118 -29.29 -12.96 7.66
CA ALA A 118 -28.72 -13.10 9.00
C ALA A 118 -27.20 -13.29 8.91
N ASP A 119 -26.73 -14.24 8.10
CA ASP A 119 -25.31 -14.52 7.91
C ASP A 119 -24.55 -13.30 7.36
N LEU A 120 -25.13 -12.56 6.41
CA LEU A 120 -24.54 -11.31 5.89
C LEU A 120 -24.45 -10.22 6.96
N THR A 121 -25.44 -10.14 7.84
CA THR A 121 -25.47 -9.18 8.96
C THR A 121 -24.38 -9.51 9.97
N ASP A 122 -24.24 -10.78 10.35
CA ASP A 122 -23.20 -11.23 11.26
C ASP A 122 -21.79 -11.02 10.66
N MET A 123 -21.63 -11.33 9.37
CA MET A 123 -20.39 -11.09 8.65
C MET A 123 -20.05 -9.59 8.57
N SER A 124 -21.05 -8.73 8.36
CA SER A 124 -20.85 -7.27 8.39
C SER A 124 -20.39 -6.78 9.76
N ARG A 125 -21.00 -7.29 10.85
CA ARG A 125 -20.63 -6.95 12.23
C ARG A 125 -19.20 -7.40 12.53
N MET A 126 -18.86 -8.64 12.17
CA MET A 126 -17.52 -9.20 12.35
C MET A 126 -16.44 -8.36 11.64
N TRP A 127 -16.64 -8.05 10.35
CA TRP A 127 -15.71 -7.21 9.61
C TRP A 127 -15.64 -5.77 10.12
N GLY A 128 -16.71 -5.29 10.75
CA GLY A 128 -16.78 -3.94 11.33
C GLY A 128 -15.86 -3.71 12.53
N HIS A 129 -15.33 -4.77 13.14
CA HIS A 129 -14.33 -4.66 14.20
C HIS A 129 -12.93 -4.31 13.68
N LEU A 130 -12.67 -4.48 12.37
CA LEU A 130 -11.40 -4.09 11.76
C LEU A 130 -11.43 -2.60 11.38
N SER A 131 -10.43 -1.84 11.86
CA SER A 131 -10.36 -0.40 11.67
C SER A 131 -9.86 0.02 10.27
N GLU A 132 -9.20 -0.88 9.54
CA GLU A 132 -8.50 -0.57 8.28
C GLU A 132 -8.58 -1.70 7.23
N GLY A 133 -8.18 -1.38 6.00
CA GLY A 133 -8.09 -2.32 4.88
C GLY A 133 -9.44 -2.80 4.34
N TYR A 134 -9.42 -3.92 3.61
CA TYR A 134 -10.63 -4.50 3.01
C TYR A 134 -11.69 -4.90 4.04
N GLY A 135 -11.31 -5.22 5.28
CA GLY A 135 -12.28 -5.59 6.33
C GLY A 135 -13.31 -4.49 6.58
N LYS A 136 -12.85 -3.27 6.86
CA LYS A 136 -13.74 -2.12 7.03
C LYS A 136 -14.62 -1.87 5.80
N LEU A 137 -14.03 -1.98 4.61
CA LEU A 137 -14.77 -1.82 3.35
C LEU A 137 -15.85 -2.88 3.16
N CYS A 138 -15.55 -4.14 3.47
CA CYS A 138 -16.50 -5.26 3.42
C CYS A 138 -17.66 -5.05 4.39
N SER A 139 -17.41 -4.56 5.61
CA SER A 139 -18.47 -4.25 6.56
C SER A 139 -19.46 -3.23 5.99
N ILE A 140 -18.94 -2.13 5.41
CA ILE A 140 -19.75 -1.07 4.79
C ILE A 140 -20.50 -1.61 3.57
N TYR A 141 -19.85 -2.41 2.73
CA TYR A 141 -20.47 -2.97 1.52
C TYR A 141 -21.57 -3.98 1.85
N LEU A 142 -21.36 -4.87 2.83
CA LEU A 142 -22.39 -5.81 3.27
C LEU A 142 -23.64 -5.09 3.78
N LYS A 143 -23.47 -3.97 4.52
CA LYS A 143 -24.61 -3.13 4.94
C LYS A 143 -25.38 -2.59 3.74
N LEU A 144 -24.66 -2.04 2.75
CA LEU A 144 -25.28 -1.57 1.50
C LEU A 144 -26.09 -2.68 0.80
N LEU A 145 -25.56 -3.89 0.70
CA LEU A 145 -26.24 -5.00 0.03
C LEU A 145 -27.49 -5.45 0.80
N ILE A 146 -27.44 -5.45 2.13
CA ILE A 146 -28.60 -5.73 2.99
C ILE A 146 -29.67 -4.66 2.78
N THR A 147 -29.31 -3.37 2.83
CA THR A 147 -30.24 -2.26 2.59
C THR A 147 -30.86 -2.32 1.19
N LYS A 148 -30.07 -2.64 0.16
CA LYS A 148 -30.58 -2.86 -1.21
C LYS A 148 -31.63 -3.97 -1.23
N MET A 149 -31.35 -5.13 -0.64
CA MET A 149 -32.31 -6.24 -0.61
C MET A 149 -33.59 -5.86 0.15
N GLU A 150 -33.48 -5.22 1.32
CA GLU A 150 -34.61 -4.78 2.12
C GLU A 150 -35.48 -3.76 1.36
N PHE A 151 -34.86 -2.79 0.70
CA PHE A 151 -35.54 -1.80 -0.14
C PHE A 151 -36.39 -2.48 -1.22
N HIS A 152 -35.82 -3.42 -1.98
CA HIS A 152 -36.54 -4.09 -3.06
C HIS A 152 -37.59 -5.11 -2.56
N ILE A 153 -37.44 -5.66 -1.36
CA ILE A 153 -38.48 -6.50 -0.74
C ILE A 153 -39.69 -5.66 -0.32
N LYS A 154 -39.44 -4.47 0.25
CA LYS A 154 -40.52 -3.52 0.60
C LYS A 154 -41.16 -2.90 -0.63
N ASN A 155 -40.37 -2.63 -1.66
CA ASN A 155 -40.79 -1.92 -2.87
C ASN A 155 -40.64 -2.82 -4.13
N PRO A 156 -41.47 -3.87 -4.29
CA PRO A 156 -41.31 -4.88 -5.35
C PRO A 156 -41.54 -4.34 -6.77
N ARG A 157 -42.10 -3.14 -6.92
CA ARG A 157 -42.25 -2.44 -8.21
C ARG A 157 -40.92 -1.92 -8.75
N PHE A 158 -39.91 -1.75 -7.90
CA PHE A 158 -38.58 -1.29 -8.32
C PHE A 158 -37.73 -2.45 -8.85
N PRO A 159 -37.29 -2.41 -10.12
CA PRO A 159 -36.36 -3.41 -10.63
C PRO A 159 -34.98 -3.25 -9.99
N GLY A 160 -34.18 -4.32 -9.94
CA GLY A 160 -32.86 -4.34 -9.30
C GLY A 160 -31.87 -3.29 -9.83
N ASN A 161 -32.00 -2.92 -11.11
CA ASN A 161 -31.20 -1.88 -11.77
C ASN A 161 -31.75 -0.46 -11.60
N LEU A 162 -32.89 -0.31 -10.90
CA LEU A 162 -33.60 0.94 -10.63
C LEU A 162 -34.07 1.69 -11.88
N GLN A 163 -34.08 1.08 -13.06
CA GLN A 163 -34.54 1.75 -14.28
C GLN A 163 -36.06 1.70 -14.38
N MET A 164 -36.71 2.87 -14.29
CA MET A 164 -38.16 3.01 -14.48
C MET A 164 -38.52 4.38 -15.06
N SER A 165 -39.68 4.45 -15.70
CA SER A 165 -40.25 5.71 -16.19
C SER A 165 -40.86 6.54 -15.07
N ASN A 166 -41.03 7.85 -15.29
CA ASN A 166 -41.69 8.75 -14.33
C ASN A 166 -43.10 8.26 -13.94
N ARG A 167 -43.84 7.71 -14.92
CA ARG A 167 -45.17 7.14 -14.68
C ARG A 167 -45.12 5.96 -13.70
N GLN A 168 -44.16 5.06 -13.87
CA GLN A 168 -43.98 3.91 -12.98
C GLN A 168 -43.55 4.33 -11.58
N LEU A 169 -42.77 5.42 -11.46
CA LEU A 169 -42.41 6.00 -10.16
C LEU A 169 -43.64 6.56 -9.42
N ASP A 170 -44.52 7.29 -10.12
CA ASP A 170 -45.78 7.78 -9.55
C ASP A 170 -46.70 6.62 -9.14
N GLU A 171 -46.82 5.59 -9.99
CA GLU A 171 -47.59 4.37 -9.69
C GLU A 171 -47.04 3.62 -8.47
N ALA A 172 -45.73 3.69 -8.22
CA ALA A 172 -45.10 3.04 -7.07
C ALA A 172 -45.41 3.72 -5.72
N GLY A 173 -45.68 5.02 -5.72
CA GLY A 173 -46.19 5.71 -4.53
C GLY A 173 -47.71 5.58 -4.34
N GLU A 174 -48.41 4.89 -5.26
CA GLU A 174 -49.85 4.62 -5.20
C GLU A 174 -50.73 5.88 -5.04
N ASN A 175 -50.20 7.04 -5.46
CA ASN A 175 -50.80 8.36 -5.25
C ASN A 175 -51.08 8.70 -3.76
N ASP A 176 -50.46 8.01 -2.81
CA ASP A 176 -50.57 8.30 -1.37
C ASP A 176 -49.35 9.07 -0.90
N VAL A 177 -49.60 10.22 -0.26
CA VAL A 177 -48.55 11.10 0.29
C VAL A 177 -47.70 10.37 1.32
N ASN A 178 -48.28 9.47 2.13
CA ASN A 178 -47.54 8.69 3.13
C ASN A 178 -46.58 7.72 2.46
N ASN A 179 -47.01 7.09 1.37
CA ASN A 179 -46.16 6.18 0.58
C ASN A 179 -45.02 6.95 -0.09
N PHE A 180 -45.29 8.12 -0.68
CA PHE A 180 -44.22 8.97 -1.23
C PHE A 180 -43.24 9.44 -0.16
N PHE A 181 -43.74 9.78 1.03
CA PHE A 181 -42.91 10.22 2.16
C PHE A 181 -41.98 9.07 2.60
N GLN A 182 -42.55 7.89 2.87
CA GLN A 182 -41.79 6.71 3.27
C GLN A 182 -40.79 6.28 2.19
N LEU A 183 -41.22 6.25 0.93
CA LEU A 183 -40.35 5.93 -0.21
C LEU A 183 -39.17 6.90 -0.30
N THR A 184 -39.39 8.19 -0.06
CA THR A 184 -38.30 9.19 -0.07
C THR A 184 -37.29 8.96 1.06
N VAL A 185 -37.76 8.61 2.26
CA VAL A 185 -36.88 8.24 3.39
C VAL A 185 -36.04 7.00 3.04
N GLU A 186 -36.66 5.98 2.46
CA GLU A 186 -35.96 4.75 2.07
C GLU A 186 -34.95 4.99 0.93
N MET A 187 -35.24 5.91 0.00
CA MET A 187 -34.29 6.36 -1.02
C MET A 187 -33.08 7.06 -0.41
N PHE A 188 -33.29 7.92 0.59
CA PHE A 188 -32.20 8.56 1.32
C PHE A 188 -31.31 7.55 2.04
N ASP A 189 -31.90 6.57 2.74
CA ASP A 189 -31.14 5.56 3.48
C ASP A 189 -30.30 4.70 2.53
N TYR A 190 -30.87 4.33 1.38
CA TYR A 190 -30.16 3.58 0.35
C TYR A 190 -29.02 4.42 -0.27
N LEU A 191 -29.27 5.67 -0.64
CA LEU A 191 -28.25 6.58 -1.18
C LEU A 191 -27.13 6.85 -0.16
N GLU A 192 -27.47 6.94 1.13
CA GLU A 192 -26.49 7.10 2.21
C GLU A 192 -25.53 5.92 2.31
N CYS A 193 -26.03 4.68 2.23
CA CYS A 193 -25.17 3.50 2.18
C CYS A 193 -24.24 3.50 0.95
N GLN A 194 -24.72 3.95 -0.22
CA GLN A 194 -23.93 4.07 -1.45
C GLN A 194 -22.78 5.09 -1.26
N LEU A 195 -23.10 6.26 -0.71
CA LEU A 195 -22.13 7.32 -0.43
C LEU A 195 -21.09 6.91 0.62
N ASN A 196 -21.51 6.19 1.67
CA ASN A 196 -20.61 5.67 2.69
C ASN A 196 -19.60 4.66 2.11
N LEU A 197 -20.04 3.78 1.20
CA LEU A 197 -19.13 2.86 0.52
C LEU A 197 -18.13 3.61 -0.35
N PHE A 198 -18.58 4.61 -1.10
CA PHE A 198 -17.70 5.47 -1.90
C PHE A 198 -16.64 6.17 -1.04
N LEU A 199 -17.05 6.83 0.04
CA LEU A 199 -16.14 7.51 0.96
C LEU A 199 -15.15 6.53 1.59
N GLY A 200 -15.62 5.34 1.98
CA GLY A 200 -14.78 4.26 2.48
C GLY A 200 -13.70 3.86 1.48
N VAL A 201 -14.08 3.55 0.24
CA VAL A 201 -13.14 3.17 -0.82
C VAL A 201 -12.13 4.27 -1.10
N PHE A 202 -12.58 5.52 -1.24
CA PHE A 202 -11.67 6.63 -1.48
C PHE A 202 -10.75 6.87 -0.29
N SER A 203 -11.24 6.80 0.96
CA SER A 203 -10.37 6.92 2.14
C SER A 203 -9.29 5.83 2.24
N SER A 204 -9.49 4.70 1.56
CA SER A 204 -8.52 3.58 1.51
C SER A 204 -7.49 3.67 0.38
N LEU A 205 -7.58 4.68 -0.49
CA LEU A 205 -6.69 4.90 -1.63
C LEU A 205 -5.85 6.16 -1.40
N ASP A 206 -4.56 6.12 -1.74
CA ASP A 206 -3.80 7.36 -1.90
C ASP A 206 -4.33 8.09 -3.15
N MET A 207 -4.62 9.39 -3.03
CA MET A 207 -5.33 10.19 -4.05
C MET A 207 -4.51 10.51 -5.31
N SER A 208 -3.58 9.64 -5.70
CA SER A 208 -2.80 9.79 -6.93
C SER A 208 -3.51 9.14 -8.12
N ARG A 209 -3.38 9.75 -9.31
CA ARG A 209 -3.86 9.15 -10.57
C ARG A 209 -3.22 7.78 -10.85
N SER A 210 -1.99 7.55 -10.39
CA SER A 210 -1.25 6.30 -10.55
C SER A 210 -1.88 5.13 -9.78
N VAL A 211 -2.51 5.36 -8.63
CA VAL A 211 -3.17 4.27 -7.87
C VAL A 211 -4.34 3.68 -8.66
N SER A 212 -5.05 4.49 -9.46
CA SER A 212 -6.18 4.04 -10.30
C SER A 212 -5.78 3.10 -11.45
N VAL A 213 -4.49 3.01 -11.78
CA VAL A 213 -3.98 2.09 -12.82
C VAL A 213 -3.36 0.81 -12.24
N THR A 214 -3.16 0.72 -10.92
CA THR A 214 -2.65 -0.49 -10.28
C THR A 214 -3.74 -1.58 -10.17
N ALA A 215 -3.35 -2.85 -10.26
CA ALA A 215 -4.28 -3.97 -10.10
C ALA A 215 -5.08 -3.92 -8.78
N ALA A 216 -4.41 -3.59 -7.67
CA ALA A 216 -5.01 -3.43 -6.35
C ALA A 216 -5.99 -2.25 -6.28
N GLY A 217 -5.59 -1.09 -6.83
CA GLY A 217 -6.47 0.07 -6.93
C GLY A 217 -7.71 -0.21 -7.77
N GLN A 218 -7.56 -0.87 -8.92
CA GLN A 218 -8.68 -1.30 -9.77
C GLN A 218 -9.60 -2.28 -9.05
N CYS A 219 -9.05 -3.23 -8.27
CA CYS A 219 -9.84 -4.14 -7.44
C CYS A 219 -10.73 -3.40 -6.44
N ARG A 220 -10.24 -2.31 -5.83
CA ARG A 220 -11.02 -1.45 -4.93
C ARG A 220 -12.01 -0.54 -5.66
N LEU A 221 -11.65 -0.03 -6.85
CA LEU A 221 -12.48 0.91 -7.61
C LEU A 221 -13.62 0.23 -8.39
N ALA A 222 -13.43 -1.00 -8.86
CA ALA A 222 -14.40 -1.70 -9.72
C ALA A 222 -15.84 -1.75 -9.16
N PRO A 223 -16.07 -1.97 -7.85
CA PRO A 223 -17.41 -1.95 -7.28
C PRO A 223 -18.12 -0.59 -7.38
N LEU A 224 -17.37 0.51 -7.43
CA LEU A 224 -17.96 1.85 -7.49
C LEU A 224 -18.69 2.12 -8.81
N ILE A 225 -18.47 1.34 -9.86
CA ILE A 225 -19.28 1.41 -11.07
C ILE A 225 -20.76 1.17 -10.73
N GLN A 226 -21.04 0.15 -9.90
CA GLN A 226 -22.41 -0.16 -9.47
C GLN A 226 -22.97 0.94 -8.57
N VAL A 227 -22.13 1.48 -7.67
CA VAL A 227 -22.47 2.62 -6.81
C VAL A 227 -22.86 3.85 -7.62
N ILE A 228 -22.10 4.19 -8.66
CA ILE A 228 -22.37 5.33 -9.55
C ILE A 228 -23.69 5.12 -10.31
N LEU A 229 -23.92 3.93 -10.85
CA LEU A 229 -25.16 3.60 -11.55
C LEU A 229 -26.39 3.68 -10.65
N ASP A 230 -26.34 3.08 -9.45
CA ASP A 230 -27.44 3.14 -8.48
C ASP A 230 -27.67 4.57 -7.98
N SER A 231 -26.61 5.28 -7.57
CA SER A 231 -26.72 6.63 -7.00
C SER A 231 -27.26 7.66 -7.99
N SER A 232 -27.01 7.50 -9.29
CA SER A 232 -27.58 8.35 -10.34
C SER A 232 -29.11 8.28 -10.37
N HIS A 233 -29.66 7.06 -10.33
CA HIS A 233 -31.11 6.85 -10.29
C HIS A 233 -31.73 7.26 -8.96
N LEU A 234 -31.09 6.92 -7.84
CA LEU A 234 -31.58 7.30 -6.50
C LEU A 234 -31.66 8.83 -6.36
N TYR A 235 -30.66 9.57 -6.85
CA TYR A 235 -30.70 11.03 -6.87
C TYR A 235 -31.85 11.56 -7.71
N ASP A 236 -32.01 11.08 -8.94
CA ASP A 236 -33.07 11.52 -9.85
C ASP A 236 -34.46 11.32 -9.24
N TYR A 237 -34.71 10.14 -8.66
CA TYR A 237 -35.98 9.85 -7.99
C TYR A 237 -36.17 10.66 -6.73
N THR A 238 -35.13 10.89 -5.93
CA THR A 238 -35.22 11.73 -4.74
C THR A 238 -35.63 13.15 -5.09
N VAL A 239 -35.07 13.73 -6.17
CA VAL A 239 -35.48 15.06 -6.66
C VAL A 239 -36.96 15.07 -7.04
N LYS A 240 -37.40 14.11 -7.87
CA LYS A 240 -38.80 14.01 -8.33
C LYS A 240 -39.78 13.82 -7.18
N LEU A 241 -39.45 12.94 -6.23
CA LEU A 241 -40.27 12.66 -5.05
C LEU A 241 -40.33 13.89 -4.12
N LEU A 242 -39.22 14.61 -3.92
CA LEU A 242 -39.21 15.84 -3.13
C LEU A 242 -40.11 16.93 -3.71
N PHE A 243 -40.09 17.14 -5.03
CA PHE A 243 -41.03 18.06 -5.67
C PHE A 243 -42.49 17.60 -5.53
N LYS A 244 -42.74 16.29 -5.60
CA LYS A 244 -44.07 15.71 -5.37
C LYS A 244 -44.54 15.91 -3.93
N LEU A 245 -43.67 15.72 -2.94
CA LEU A 245 -44.00 15.97 -1.54
C LEU A 245 -44.28 17.46 -1.29
N HIS A 246 -43.48 18.34 -1.89
CA HIS A 246 -43.66 19.79 -1.78
C HIS A 246 -44.96 20.30 -2.44
N SER A 247 -45.55 19.56 -3.37
CA SER A 247 -46.88 19.90 -3.91
C SER A 247 -48.04 19.43 -3.03
N CYS A 248 -47.78 18.53 -2.08
CA CYS A 248 -48.81 17.93 -1.22
C CYS A 248 -48.68 18.27 0.27
N LEU A 249 -47.51 18.74 0.72
CA LEU A 249 -47.20 18.99 2.14
C LEU A 249 -46.61 20.39 2.36
N PRO A 250 -46.83 21.01 3.53
CA PRO A 250 -46.20 22.27 3.90
C PRO A 250 -44.67 22.19 3.92
N ALA A 251 -44.01 23.31 3.60
CA ALA A 251 -42.56 23.39 3.57
C ALA A 251 -41.92 23.04 4.92
N ASP A 252 -42.54 23.42 6.04
CA ASP A 252 -42.01 23.17 7.39
C ASP A 252 -41.92 21.67 7.70
N THR A 253 -42.90 20.88 7.26
CA THR A 253 -42.92 19.42 7.43
C THR A 253 -41.76 18.72 6.71
N LEU A 254 -41.28 19.31 5.60
CA LEU A 254 -40.24 18.73 4.75
C LEU A 254 -38.84 19.30 5.02
N GLN A 255 -38.66 20.08 6.09
CA GLN A 255 -37.35 20.67 6.43
C GLN A 255 -36.26 19.60 6.56
N GLY A 256 -36.53 18.53 7.33
CA GLY A 256 -35.57 17.42 7.49
C GLY A 256 -35.24 16.69 6.18
N HIS A 257 -36.17 16.65 5.22
CA HIS A 257 -35.91 16.04 3.91
C HIS A 257 -34.98 16.91 3.07
N ARG A 258 -35.18 18.25 3.09
CA ARG A 258 -34.29 19.19 2.41
C ARG A 258 -32.88 19.18 3.01
N ASP A 259 -32.76 19.10 4.33
CA ASP A 259 -31.46 19.05 5.01
C ASP A 259 -30.69 17.78 4.66
N ARG A 260 -31.35 16.60 4.71
CA ARG A 260 -30.76 15.33 4.27
C ARG A 260 -30.36 15.38 2.79
N PHE A 261 -31.23 15.90 1.92
CA PHE A 261 -30.92 16.05 0.50
C PHE A 261 -29.69 16.93 0.28
N GLN A 262 -29.61 18.07 0.97
CA GLN A 262 -28.50 19.00 0.82
C GLN A 262 -27.15 18.36 1.19
N GLU A 263 -27.13 17.57 2.27
CA GLU A 263 -25.94 16.86 2.69
C GLU A 263 -25.55 15.77 1.68
N GLN A 264 -26.52 14.96 1.24
CA GLN A 264 -26.28 13.88 0.28
C GLN A 264 -25.87 14.42 -1.09
N PHE A 265 -26.47 15.53 -1.55
CA PHE A 265 -26.11 16.20 -2.79
C PHE A 265 -24.65 16.63 -2.81
N LYS A 266 -24.15 17.25 -1.73
CA LYS A 266 -22.73 17.64 -1.62
C LYS A 266 -21.79 16.43 -1.75
N LYS A 267 -22.11 15.33 -1.05
CA LYS A 267 -21.34 14.08 -1.10
C LYS A 267 -21.39 13.45 -2.50
N LEU A 268 -22.56 13.42 -3.14
CA LEU A 268 -22.75 12.85 -4.47
C LEU A 268 -22.08 13.67 -5.57
N LYS A 269 -22.16 15.01 -5.51
CA LYS A 269 -21.43 15.91 -6.41
C LYS A 269 -19.93 15.66 -6.33
N SER A 270 -19.39 15.53 -5.10
CA SER A 270 -17.99 15.14 -4.92
C SER A 270 -17.69 13.74 -5.48
N LEU A 271 -18.63 12.80 -5.37
CA LEU A 271 -18.49 11.43 -5.88
C LEU A 271 -18.35 11.41 -7.40
N PHE A 272 -19.28 12.04 -8.12
CA PHE A 272 -19.25 12.10 -9.59
C PHE A 272 -18.03 12.87 -10.09
N TYR A 273 -17.73 14.03 -9.48
CA TYR A 273 -16.56 14.82 -9.85
C TYR A 273 -15.25 14.03 -9.67
N ARG A 274 -14.99 13.48 -8.47
CA ARG A 274 -13.76 12.71 -8.21
C ARG A 274 -13.64 11.47 -9.07
N SER A 275 -14.75 10.76 -9.30
CA SER A 275 -14.77 9.56 -10.13
C SER A 275 -14.53 9.89 -11.62
N SER A 276 -15.13 10.97 -12.14
CA SER A 276 -14.96 11.40 -13.54
C SER A 276 -13.50 11.74 -13.88
N ASN A 277 -12.71 12.11 -12.88
CA ASN A 277 -11.30 12.47 -13.03
C ASN A 277 -10.32 11.26 -12.98
N LEU A 278 -10.79 10.06 -12.61
CA LEU A 278 -9.94 8.87 -12.53
C LEU A 278 -9.87 8.12 -13.87
N GLN A 279 -8.65 7.72 -14.26
CA GLN A 279 -8.38 7.02 -15.52
C GLN A 279 -9.05 5.65 -15.63
N TYR A 280 -9.34 5.02 -14.49
CA TYR A 280 -10.06 3.75 -14.46
C TYR A 280 -11.49 3.91 -15.00
N PHE A 281 -12.23 4.92 -14.56
CA PHE A 281 -13.62 5.12 -14.96
C PHE A 281 -13.76 5.70 -16.37
N LYS A 282 -12.88 6.64 -16.78
CA LYS A 282 -12.92 7.25 -18.13
C LYS A 282 -12.96 6.23 -19.28
N ARG A 283 -12.36 5.05 -19.08
CA ARG A 283 -12.32 3.97 -20.08
C ARG A 283 -13.52 3.04 -20.04
N LEU A 284 -14.31 3.05 -18.96
CA LEU A 284 -15.38 2.07 -18.70
C LEU A 284 -16.77 2.69 -18.69
N ILE A 285 -16.92 3.92 -18.20
CA ILE A 285 -18.20 4.61 -18.05
C ILE A 285 -18.03 6.12 -18.27
N GLN A 286 -19.06 6.76 -18.81
CA GLN A 286 -19.19 8.21 -18.86
C GLN A 286 -20.03 8.67 -17.66
N ILE A 287 -19.41 9.44 -16.77
CA ILE A 287 -20.04 9.94 -15.54
C ILE A 287 -20.54 11.37 -15.79
N PRO A 288 -21.84 11.66 -15.60
CA PRO A 288 -22.40 13.00 -15.79
C PRO A 288 -21.92 13.95 -14.69
N GLN A 289 -21.80 15.24 -15.01
CA GLN A 289 -21.57 16.29 -14.02
C GLN A 289 -22.91 16.73 -13.42
N LEU A 290 -22.97 16.85 -12.10
CA LEU A 290 -24.14 17.40 -11.42
C LEU A 290 -24.14 18.93 -11.47
N PRO A 291 -25.32 19.59 -11.41
CA PRO A 291 -25.42 21.04 -11.39
C PRO A 291 -24.60 21.68 -10.26
N GLU A 292 -24.24 22.95 -10.43
CA GLU A 292 -23.43 23.65 -9.43
C GLU A 292 -24.20 23.84 -8.12
N ASN A 293 -25.48 24.21 -8.23
CA ASN A 293 -26.40 24.39 -7.12
C ASN A 293 -27.48 23.29 -7.10
N PRO A 294 -27.93 22.87 -5.90
CA PRO A 294 -29.03 21.92 -5.77
C PRO A 294 -30.36 22.53 -6.27
N PRO A 295 -31.31 21.70 -6.75
CA PRO A 295 -32.64 22.17 -7.13
C PRO A 295 -33.35 22.92 -6.00
N ASN A 296 -34.03 24.02 -6.33
CA ASN A 296 -34.84 24.75 -5.36
C ASN A 296 -36.25 24.15 -5.28
N PHE A 297 -36.48 23.28 -4.28
CA PHE A 297 -37.76 22.60 -4.10
C PHE A 297 -38.94 23.50 -3.74
N LEU A 298 -38.70 24.75 -3.32
CA LEU A 298 -39.76 25.72 -3.04
C LEU A 298 -40.28 26.40 -4.32
N ARG A 299 -39.57 26.23 -5.44
CA ARG A 299 -39.95 26.81 -6.73
C ARG A 299 -40.34 25.68 -7.68
N ALA A 300 -41.64 25.49 -7.92
CA ALA A 300 -42.13 24.42 -8.79
C ALA A 300 -41.54 24.43 -10.21
N SER A 301 -41.19 25.60 -10.76
CA SER A 301 -40.49 25.71 -12.06
C SER A 301 -39.04 25.22 -12.06
N ALA A 302 -38.43 25.00 -10.89
CA ALA A 302 -37.10 24.38 -10.81
C ALA A 302 -37.14 22.88 -11.17
N LEU A 303 -38.32 22.22 -11.15
CA LEU A 303 -38.45 20.85 -11.64
C LEU A 303 -38.26 20.75 -13.16
N SER A 304 -38.72 21.75 -13.93
CA SER A 304 -38.48 21.79 -15.38
C SER A 304 -37.03 22.08 -15.77
N GLU A 305 -36.22 22.59 -14.84
CA GLU A 305 -34.78 22.82 -15.01
C GLU A 305 -33.94 21.57 -14.64
N HIS A 306 -34.54 20.56 -13.99
CA HIS A 306 -33.84 19.35 -13.57
C HIS A 306 -33.58 18.40 -14.74
N ILE A 307 -32.31 18.08 -14.95
CA ILE A 307 -31.86 17.13 -15.98
C ILE A 307 -31.42 15.84 -15.28
N SER A 308 -32.08 14.72 -15.62
CA SER A 308 -31.73 13.41 -15.07
C SER A 308 -30.28 13.03 -15.44
N PRO A 309 -29.40 12.74 -14.48
CA PRO A 309 -28.05 12.32 -14.78
C PRO A 309 -28.07 10.92 -15.39
N VAL A 310 -27.67 10.81 -16.66
CA VAL A 310 -27.56 9.54 -17.38
C VAL A 310 -26.09 9.11 -17.40
N VAL A 311 -25.79 7.96 -16.81
CA VAL A 311 -24.46 7.31 -16.87
C VAL A 311 -24.45 6.41 -18.09
N VAL A 312 -23.54 6.67 -19.05
CA VAL A 312 -23.45 5.90 -20.30
C VAL A 312 -22.30 4.89 -20.20
N ILE A 313 -22.57 3.63 -20.56
CA ILE A 313 -21.55 2.58 -20.69
C ILE A 313 -21.25 2.45 -22.19
N PRO A 314 -20.03 2.75 -22.67
CA PRO A 314 -19.66 2.53 -24.08
C PRO A 314 -19.81 1.06 -24.47
N ALA A 315 -20.42 0.78 -25.63
CA ALA A 315 -20.54 -0.58 -26.13
C ALA A 315 -19.15 -1.15 -26.47
N GLU A 316 -18.81 -2.34 -25.96
CA GLU A 316 -17.56 -3.02 -26.28
C GLU A 316 -17.50 -3.31 -27.79
N SER A 317 -16.49 -2.76 -28.49
CA SER A 317 -16.14 -3.17 -29.84
C SER A 317 -15.72 -4.65 -29.81
N SER A 318 -16.58 -5.53 -30.30
CA SER A 318 -16.31 -6.97 -30.42
C SER A 318 -15.11 -7.20 -31.36
N SER A 319 -13.99 -7.65 -30.79
CA SER A 319 -12.89 -8.25 -31.54
C SER A 319 -13.33 -9.61 -32.09
N PRO A 320 -13.06 -9.94 -33.35
CA PRO A 320 -13.54 -11.15 -34.01
C PRO A 320 -12.66 -12.35 -33.65
N GLU A 321 -13.13 -13.22 -32.76
CA GLU A 321 -12.55 -14.55 -32.58
C GLU A 321 -13.62 -15.52 -32.04
N SER A 322 -14.50 -15.97 -32.93
CA SER A 322 -15.16 -17.28 -32.84
C SER A 322 -15.94 -17.55 -34.14
N GLU A 323 -15.38 -18.41 -34.99
CA GLU A 323 -16.04 -19.00 -36.15
C GLU A 323 -17.16 -19.97 -35.73
N HIS A 324 -18.20 -19.99 -36.59
CA HIS A 324 -19.11 -21.08 -36.94
C HIS A 324 -20.02 -21.75 -35.90
N MET A 325 -21.33 -21.51 -36.06
CA MET A 325 -22.33 -22.47 -36.57
C MET A 325 -23.73 -21.84 -36.47
N VAL A 326 -24.40 -21.53 -37.60
CA VAL A 326 -25.71 -22.10 -38.02
C VAL A 326 -25.89 -21.80 -39.53
N GLU A 327 -26.28 -22.85 -40.25
CA GLU A 327 -26.63 -22.97 -41.66
C GLU A 327 -27.92 -22.23 -42.10
N THR A 328 -27.91 -21.73 -43.35
CA THR A 328 -28.99 -21.62 -44.40
C THR A 328 -30.45 -21.39 -43.98
N ASP A 329 -31.26 -20.55 -44.62
CA ASP A 329 -31.36 -20.27 -46.06
C ASP A 329 -32.20 -18.98 -46.31
N ASP A 330 -32.12 -18.51 -47.57
CA ASP A 330 -33.05 -17.65 -48.31
C ASP A 330 -32.75 -16.15 -48.56
N LEU A 331 -32.12 -15.91 -49.74
CA LEU A 331 -32.60 -15.12 -50.91
C LEU A 331 -32.74 -13.57 -50.77
N VAL A 332 -32.22 -12.66 -51.63
CA VAL A 332 -31.67 -12.68 -53.01
C VAL A 332 -30.74 -11.44 -53.20
N ASP A 333 -29.71 -11.59 -54.03
CA ASP A 333 -28.88 -10.56 -54.69
C ASP A 333 -29.68 -9.44 -55.43
N MET A 334 -29.14 -8.21 -55.48
CA MET A 334 -28.60 -7.64 -56.74
C MET A 334 -27.82 -6.31 -56.51
N ASP A 335 -26.57 -6.34 -56.96
CA ASP A 335 -25.63 -5.27 -57.38
C ASP A 335 -26.26 -3.93 -57.85
N ALA A 336 -25.60 -2.75 -57.81
CA ALA A 336 -24.18 -2.49 -57.96
C ALA A 336 -23.74 -1.13 -57.37
N ALA A 337 -22.52 -1.11 -56.85
CA ALA A 337 -21.46 -0.09 -56.97
C ALA A 337 -21.80 1.42 -57.03
N LEU A 338 -21.22 2.20 -56.12
CA LEU A 338 -19.99 2.97 -56.44
C LEU A 338 -19.37 3.62 -55.21
N GLU A 339 -18.05 3.46 -55.15
CA GLU A 339 -17.10 4.02 -54.20
C GLU A 339 -16.89 5.54 -54.37
N THR A 340 -16.55 6.17 -53.24
CA THR A 340 -15.53 7.22 -53.05
C THR A 340 -15.34 8.32 -54.11
N LYS A 341 -15.43 9.59 -53.70
CA LYS A 341 -14.27 10.44 -53.42
C LYS A 341 -14.69 11.89 -53.18
N PHE A 342 -14.19 12.42 -52.07
CA PHE A 342 -14.16 13.82 -51.74
C PHE A 342 -12.72 14.27 -52.03
N ASP A 343 -12.52 15.12 -53.03
CA ASP A 343 -11.26 15.85 -53.23
C ASP A 343 -11.52 17.14 -54.02
N ASP A 344 -10.83 18.18 -53.57
CA ASP A 344 -10.49 19.45 -54.22
C ASP A 344 -11.60 20.43 -54.64
N LEU A 345 -11.66 21.56 -53.90
CA LEU A 345 -11.81 22.86 -54.56
C LEU A 345 -11.17 24.01 -53.77
N PHE A 346 -9.89 24.28 -54.05
CA PHE A 346 -9.27 25.58 -53.86
C PHE A 346 -9.03 26.18 -55.26
N GLY A 347 -9.56 27.38 -55.55
CA GLY A 347 -9.38 27.98 -56.89
C GLY A 347 -10.19 29.25 -57.18
N THR A 348 -9.84 30.35 -56.51
CA THR A 348 -9.56 31.70 -57.04
C THR A 348 -10.39 32.30 -58.21
N SER A 349 -11.05 33.43 -57.91
CA SER A 349 -11.19 34.71 -58.66
C SER A 349 -11.74 34.73 -60.10
N ALA A 350 -12.83 35.49 -60.31
CA ALA A 350 -12.82 36.76 -61.07
C ALA A 350 -14.23 37.38 -61.21
N ALA A 351 -14.27 38.70 -61.35
CA ALA A 351 -15.41 39.59 -61.47
C ALA A 351 -16.28 39.38 -62.73
N ILE A 352 -17.52 39.89 -62.71
CA ILE A 352 -18.15 40.85 -63.66
C ILE A 352 -19.68 40.87 -63.50
N ASP A 353 -20.23 42.08 -63.69
CA ASP A 353 -21.61 42.58 -63.60
C ASP A 353 -22.79 41.74 -64.14
N PRO A 354 -24.02 42.00 -63.64
CA PRO A 354 -25.26 41.43 -64.14
C PRO A 354 -26.08 42.42 -65.00
N PHE A 355 -26.30 42.11 -66.28
CA PHE A 355 -27.44 42.61 -67.05
C PHE A 355 -27.86 41.59 -68.12
N ASN A 356 -29.12 41.14 -68.08
CA ASN A 356 -30.12 41.46 -69.10
C ASN A 356 -31.24 40.38 -69.11
N PHE A 357 -32.46 40.81 -68.78
CA PHE A 357 -33.69 40.02 -68.91
C PHE A 357 -34.43 40.57 -70.13
N ASN A 358 -34.69 39.71 -71.12
CA ASN A 358 -35.39 40.12 -72.33
C ASN A 358 -36.85 39.67 -72.28
N SER A 359 -37.73 40.68 -72.22
CA SER A 359 -38.94 40.86 -73.04
C SER A 359 -40.16 39.94 -72.87
N GLN A 360 -41.28 40.55 -72.47
CA GLN A 360 -42.55 40.42 -73.22
C GLN A 360 -43.52 41.60 -72.95
N ASN A 361 -43.66 42.41 -74.00
CA ASN A 361 -44.76 43.25 -74.52
C ASN A 361 -46.06 43.50 -73.73
N GLY A 362 -46.56 44.75 -73.88
CA GLY A 362 -48.00 45.03 -74.08
C GLY A 362 -48.49 46.44 -73.73
N ASN A 363 -48.64 47.29 -74.76
CA ASN A 363 -49.63 48.39 -74.98
C ASN A 363 -49.80 49.52 -73.93
N GLU A 364 -50.09 50.79 -74.25
CA GLU A 364 -50.21 51.60 -75.47
C GLU A 364 -50.34 53.09 -75.04
N SER A 365 -50.08 54.01 -75.98
CA SER A 365 -50.56 55.39 -76.09
C SER A 365 -50.18 56.44 -75.02
N SER A 366 -49.28 57.40 -75.33
CA SER A 366 -49.50 58.70 -76.03
C SER A 366 -49.65 59.87 -75.04
N PHE A 367 -49.18 61.10 -75.20
CA PHE A 367 -48.15 61.80 -75.99
C PHE A 367 -48.26 63.30 -75.55
N LEU A 368 -47.14 64.02 -75.42
CA LEU A 368 -46.99 65.49 -75.56
C LEU A 368 -47.50 66.51 -74.49
N PHE A 369 -46.52 67.15 -73.84
CA PHE A 369 -46.24 68.60 -73.76
C PHE A 369 -47.22 69.62 -73.10
N ILE A 370 -46.79 70.18 -71.95
CA ILE A 370 -46.38 71.59 -71.69
C ILE A 370 -46.78 72.11 -70.29
N LEU A 371 -45.72 72.38 -69.50
CA LEU A 371 -45.47 73.48 -68.55
C LEU A 371 -46.63 74.12 -67.77
N LEU A 372 -46.54 74.07 -66.43
CA LEU A 372 -46.48 75.22 -65.49
C LEU A 372 -46.76 74.78 -64.04
N SER A 373 -45.71 74.54 -63.22
CA SER A 373 -45.73 74.57 -61.72
C SER A 373 -44.33 74.26 -61.11
N PRO A 374 -43.40 75.24 -60.93
CA PRO A 374 -42.02 74.94 -60.54
C PRO A 374 -41.77 74.93 -59.02
N SER A 375 -42.58 74.22 -58.21
CA SER A 375 -42.28 74.12 -56.75
C SER A 375 -42.70 72.82 -56.07
N HIS A 376 -43.76 72.15 -56.51
CA HIS A 376 -44.25 70.93 -55.83
C HIS A 376 -43.55 69.64 -56.29
N GLN A 377 -43.12 69.56 -57.55
CA GLN A 377 -42.51 68.34 -58.11
C GLN A 377 -41.05 68.17 -57.67
N SER A 378 -40.30 69.27 -57.57
CA SER A 378 -38.92 69.28 -57.05
C SER A 378 -38.87 68.92 -55.56
N GLY A 379 -39.81 69.44 -54.75
CA GLY A 379 -39.92 69.08 -53.32
C GLY A 379 -40.26 67.60 -53.10
N ARG A 380 -41.14 67.00 -53.92
CA ARG A 380 -41.43 65.57 -53.86
C ARG A 380 -40.21 64.71 -54.22
N LEU A 381 -39.46 65.08 -55.24
CA LEU A 381 -38.25 64.36 -55.65
C LEU A 381 -37.14 64.47 -54.59
N CYS A 382 -36.93 65.66 -54.01
CA CYS A 382 -35.98 65.84 -52.90
C CYS A 382 -36.39 65.05 -51.64
N THR A 383 -37.69 64.93 -51.37
CA THR A 383 -38.18 64.13 -50.23
C THR A 383 -37.99 62.63 -50.48
N ALA A 384 -38.23 62.15 -51.70
CA ALA A 384 -37.99 60.77 -52.08
C ALA A 384 -36.49 60.40 -52.04
N LEU A 385 -35.62 61.28 -52.54
CA LEU A 385 -34.17 61.07 -52.46
C LEU A 385 -33.67 61.09 -51.01
N ARG A 386 -34.20 61.97 -50.16
CA ARG A 386 -33.86 61.98 -48.72
C ARG A 386 -34.31 60.70 -48.01
N GLY A 387 -35.49 60.17 -48.35
CA GLY A 387 -35.95 58.87 -47.87
C GLY A 387 -35.00 57.75 -48.27
N ARG A 388 -34.55 57.74 -49.53
CA ARG A 388 -33.60 56.74 -50.05
C ARG A 388 -32.22 56.84 -49.39
N VAL A 389 -31.74 58.05 -49.11
CA VAL A 389 -30.49 58.26 -48.37
C VAL A 389 -30.62 57.71 -46.95
N ASN A 390 -31.73 58.00 -46.26
CA ASN A 390 -31.97 57.48 -44.91
C ASN A 390 -32.07 55.94 -44.89
N GLU A 391 -32.71 55.32 -45.89
CA GLU A 391 -32.75 53.85 -46.04
C GLU A 391 -31.35 53.27 -46.23
N LEU A 392 -30.55 53.83 -47.14
CA LEU A 392 -29.18 53.38 -47.38
C LEU A 392 -28.26 53.60 -46.17
N GLU A 393 -28.46 54.68 -45.42
CA GLU A 393 -27.75 54.92 -44.15
C GLU A 393 -28.12 53.88 -43.08
N ALA A 394 -29.40 53.48 -43.01
CA ALA A 394 -29.85 52.42 -42.11
C ALA A 394 -29.30 51.04 -42.50
N GLU A 395 -29.34 50.69 -43.80
CA GLU A 395 -28.75 49.45 -44.32
C GLU A 395 -27.24 49.39 -44.09
N LEU A 396 -26.52 50.51 -44.26
CA LEU A 396 -25.08 50.59 -43.98
C LEU A 396 -24.77 50.41 -42.49
N ALA A 397 -25.59 50.97 -41.60
CA ALA A 397 -25.46 50.79 -40.17
C ALA A 397 -25.72 49.34 -39.74
N GLU A 398 -26.74 48.69 -40.32
CA GLU A 398 -27.04 47.28 -40.09
C GLU A 398 -25.90 46.37 -40.57
N GLN A 399 -25.38 46.60 -41.78
CA GLN A 399 -24.22 45.89 -42.31
C GLN A 399 -22.96 46.10 -41.45
N SER A 400 -22.74 47.31 -40.94
CA SER A 400 -21.63 47.61 -40.04
C SER A 400 -21.74 46.84 -38.72
N HIS A 401 -22.94 46.78 -38.14
CA HIS A 401 -23.21 46.01 -36.92
C HIS A 401 -22.99 44.50 -37.13
N LEU A 402 -23.54 43.92 -38.21
CA LEU A 402 -23.34 42.52 -38.54
C LEU A 402 -21.87 42.17 -38.76
N ARG A 403 -21.11 43.06 -39.41
CA ARG A 403 -19.67 42.87 -39.62
C ARG A 403 -18.88 42.92 -38.31
N LEU A 404 -19.25 43.80 -37.38
CA LEU A 404 -18.62 43.88 -36.06
C LEU A 404 -18.92 42.61 -35.23
N GLN A 405 -20.16 42.12 -35.28
CA GLN A 405 -20.55 40.87 -34.64
C GLN A 405 -19.77 39.69 -35.21
N ALA A 406 -19.69 39.54 -36.53
CA ALA A 406 -18.93 38.47 -37.17
C ALA A 406 -17.42 38.55 -36.88
N ALA A 407 -16.87 39.77 -36.72
CA ALA A 407 -15.48 39.97 -36.32
C ALA A 407 -15.22 39.50 -34.88
N GLY A 408 -16.13 39.82 -33.94
CA GLY A 408 -16.06 39.34 -32.56
C GLY A 408 -16.18 37.82 -32.43
N GLU A 409 -17.11 37.21 -33.18
CA GLU A 409 -17.24 35.75 -33.24
C GLU A 409 -15.98 35.09 -33.84
N SER A 410 -15.39 35.69 -34.87
CA SER A 410 -14.14 35.21 -35.47
C SER A 410 -12.93 35.31 -34.52
N GLU A 411 -12.88 36.35 -33.67
CA GLU A 411 -11.82 36.51 -32.67
C GLU A 411 -11.98 35.50 -31.52
N PHE A 412 -13.22 35.26 -31.08
CA PHE A 412 -13.53 34.23 -30.09
C PHE A 412 -13.15 32.83 -30.59
N LEU A 413 -13.54 32.46 -31.81
CA LEU A 413 -13.20 31.16 -32.41
C LEU A 413 -11.69 30.98 -32.59
N LYS A 414 -10.94 32.05 -32.90
CA LYS A 414 -9.47 31.99 -32.97
C LYS A 414 -8.84 31.72 -31.60
N ALA A 415 -9.34 32.38 -30.54
CA ALA A 415 -8.87 32.13 -29.18
C ALA A 415 -9.14 30.69 -28.74
N GLU A 416 -10.34 30.18 -29.01
CA GLU A 416 -10.71 28.79 -28.70
C GLU A 416 -9.86 27.78 -29.49
N LEU A 417 -9.55 28.06 -30.76
CA LEU A 417 -8.65 27.23 -31.57
C LEU A 417 -7.22 27.18 -31.00
N ASP A 418 -6.70 28.31 -30.53
CA ASP A 418 -5.35 28.37 -29.94
C ASP A 418 -5.29 27.67 -28.57
N ASP A 419 -6.35 27.76 -27.77
CA ASP A 419 -6.47 26.99 -26.52
C ASP A 419 -6.52 25.48 -26.79
N LEU A 420 -7.31 25.04 -27.78
CA LEU A 420 -7.35 23.64 -28.20
C LEU A 420 -5.99 23.13 -28.72
N ARG A 421 -5.22 23.97 -29.41
CA ARG A 421 -3.85 23.63 -29.86
C ARG A 421 -2.91 23.43 -28.69
N ARG A 422 -2.95 24.30 -27.67
CA ARG A 422 -2.14 24.15 -26.45
C ARG A 422 -2.47 22.86 -25.71
N VAL A 423 -3.76 22.57 -25.53
CA VAL A 423 -4.22 21.32 -24.89
C VAL A 423 -3.73 20.09 -25.67
N ARG A 424 -3.73 20.14 -27.01
CA ARG A 424 -3.21 19.06 -27.86
C ARG A 424 -1.70 18.85 -27.65
N GLU A 425 -0.92 19.91 -27.64
CA GLU A 425 0.53 19.85 -27.44
C GLU A 425 0.90 19.31 -26.06
N ASP A 426 0.18 19.71 -25.02
CA ASP A 426 0.42 19.22 -23.65
C ASP A 426 0.00 17.76 -23.51
N THR A 427 -1.10 17.35 -24.15
CA THR A 427 -1.51 15.94 -24.23
C THR A 427 -0.44 15.09 -24.94
N GLU A 428 0.15 15.59 -26.04
CA GLU A 428 1.23 14.89 -26.75
C GLU A 428 2.51 14.76 -25.90
N LYS A 429 2.87 15.80 -25.12
CA LYS A 429 4.01 15.74 -24.19
C LYS A 429 3.77 14.73 -23.06
N GLU A 430 2.57 14.72 -22.48
CA GLU A 430 2.18 13.75 -21.46
C GLU A 430 2.19 12.32 -22.02
N GLN A 431 1.69 12.10 -23.23
CA GLN A 431 1.71 10.81 -23.90
C GLN A 431 3.15 10.28 -24.05
N ARG A 432 4.10 11.13 -24.46
CA ARG A 432 5.53 10.77 -24.57
C ARG A 432 6.13 10.40 -23.21
N SER A 433 5.84 11.19 -22.17
CA SER A 433 6.27 10.88 -20.80
C SER A 433 5.73 9.52 -20.34
N LEU A 434 4.47 9.22 -20.62
CA LEU A 434 3.82 7.97 -20.25
C LEU A 434 4.50 6.76 -20.91
N THR A 435 4.85 6.87 -22.20
CA THR A 435 5.57 5.79 -22.92
C THR A 435 6.96 5.54 -22.37
N GLU A 436 7.64 6.57 -21.84
CA GLU A 436 8.96 6.40 -21.21
C GLU A 436 8.85 5.71 -19.84
N ILE A 437 7.83 6.06 -19.06
CA ILE A 437 7.51 5.41 -17.78
C ILE A 437 7.14 3.94 -18.01
N GLU A 438 6.37 3.63 -19.05
CA GLU A 438 5.99 2.26 -19.40
C GLU A 438 7.19 1.39 -19.78
N LYS A 439 8.14 1.92 -20.57
CA LYS A 439 9.42 1.24 -20.84
C LYS A 439 10.23 0.97 -19.58
N LYS A 440 10.27 1.93 -18.65
CA LYS A 440 10.95 1.75 -17.34
C LYS A 440 10.25 0.70 -16.48
N ALA A 441 8.92 0.65 -16.49
CA ALA A 441 8.14 -0.35 -15.77
C ALA A 441 8.38 -1.77 -16.33
N GLN A 442 8.38 -1.94 -17.65
CA GLN A 442 8.69 -3.24 -18.29
C GLN A 442 10.12 -3.70 -17.97
N ALA A 443 11.10 -2.80 -18.00
CA ALA A 443 12.47 -3.13 -17.62
C ALA A 443 12.58 -3.55 -16.13
N ASN A 444 11.78 -2.93 -15.25
CA ASN A 444 11.74 -3.29 -13.84
C ASN A 444 11.05 -4.64 -13.59
N GLU A 445 9.98 -4.94 -14.33
CA GLU A 445 9.29 -6.23 -14.28
C GLU A 445 10.21 -7.38 -14.74
N GLN A 446 10.98 -7.18 -15.81
CA GLN A 446 11.99 -8.15 -16.24
C GLN A 446 13.07 -8.39 -15.17
N ARG A 447 13.49 -7.34 -14.45
CA ARG A 447 14.44 -7.47 -13.33
C ARG A 447 13.84 -8.26 -12.17
N TYR A 448 12.56 -8.05 -11.86
CA TYR A 448 11.86 -8.78 -10.82
C TYR A 448 11.74 -10.27 -11.14
N THR A 449 11.41 -10.61 -12.39
CA THR A 449 11.34 -12.01 -12.86
C THR A 449 12.69 -12.72 -12.71
N LYS A 450 13.79 -12.08 -13.13
CA LYS A 450 15.14 -12.64 -12.94
C LYS A 450 15.51 -12.82 -11.46
N LEU A 451 15.11 -11.88 -10.59
CA LEU A 451 15.34 -11.98 -9.16
C LEU A 451 14.55 -13.13 -8.54
N LYS A 452 13.31 -13.35 -8.99
CA LYS A 452 12.46 -14.47 -8.56
C LYS A 452 13.07 -15.82 -8.93
N GLU A 453 13.62 -15.94 -10.14
CA GLU A 453 14.36 -17.14 -10.56
C GLU A 453 15.57 -17.40 -9.65
N LYS A 454 16.36 -16.36 -9.36
CA LYS A 454 17.51 -16.48 -8.44
C LYS A 454 17.14 -16.80 -7.00
N TYR A 455 16.04 -16.24 -6.49
CA TYR A 455 15.51 -16.63 -5.18
C TYR A 455 15.09 -18.10 -5.16
N SER A 456 14.45 -18.59 -6.23
CA SER A 456 14.09 -20.00 -6.35
C SER A 456 15.31 -20.91 -6.39
N GLU A 457 16.38 -20.53 -7.12
CA GLU A 457 17.67 -21.25 -7.12
C GLU A 457 18.30 -21.27 -5.72
N LEU A 458 18.27 -20.15 -4.99
CA LEU A 458 18.82 -20.06 -3.63
C LEU A 458 18.05 -20.93 -2.63
N VAL A 459 16.72 -20.93 -2.69
CA VAL A 459 15.88 -21.81 -1.87
C VAL A 459 16.20 -23.28 -2.15
N GLN A 460 16.37 -23.64 -3.41
CA GLN A 460 16.75 -25.00 -3.80
C GLN A 460 18.16 -25.36 -3.27
N SER A 461 19.12 -24.46 -3.39
CA SER A 461 20.48 -24.64 -2.87
C SER A 461 20.49 -24.82 -1.34
N HIS A 462 19.70 -24.01 -0.62
CA HIS A 462 19.56 -24.15 0.82
C HIS A 462 18.95 -25.51 1.22
N ALA A 463 17.94 -25.99 0.49
CA ALA A 463 17.37 -27.31 0.70
C ALA A 463 18.41 -28.44 0.47
N ASP A 464 19.25 -28.31 -0.55
CA ASP A 464 20.31 -29.28 -0.84
C ASP A 464 21.44 -29.24 0.22
N LEU A 465 21.79 -28.05 0.73
CA LEU A 465 22.75 -27.89 1.83
C LEU A 465 22.22 -28.50 3.13
N LEU A 466 20.92 -28.37 3.42
CA LEU A 466 20.31 -29.04 4.57
C LEU A 466 20.40 -30.57 4.46
N ARG A 467 20.16 -31.14 3.26
CA ARG A 467 20.37 -32.59 3.05
C ARG A 467 21.83 -32.98 3.24
N LYS A 468 22.78 -32.21 2.71
CA LYS A 468 24.22 -32.46 2.90
C LYS A 468 24.63 -32.37 4.37
N ASN A 469 24.10 -31.39 5.10
CA ASN A 469 24.38 -31.23 6.53
C ASN A 469 23.84 -32.41 7.35
N ALA A 470 22.65 -32.91 7.02
CA ALA A 470 22.10 -34.12 7.62
C ALA A 470 22.97 -35.35 7.33
N GLU A 471 23.48 -35.50 6.10
CA GLU A 471 24.37 -36.59 5.73
C GLU A 471 25.74 -36.50 6.44
N VAL A 472 26.34 -35.32 6.51
CA VAL A 472 27.60 -35.10 7.25
C VAL A 472 27.41 -35.37 8.74
N THR A 473 26.27 -34.97 9.32
CA THR A 473 25.95 -35.26 10.72
C THR A 473 25.86 -36.76 10.96
N ARG A 474 25.25 -37.51 10.04
CA ARG A 474 25.19 -38.98 10.07
C ARG A 474 26.58 -39.61 9.98
N GLN A 475 27.43 -39.13 9.06
CA GLN A 475 28.81 -39.60 8.93
C GLN A 475 29.64 -39.31 10.17
N MET A 476 29.46 -38.12 10.79
CA MET A 476 30.12 -37.76 12.05
C MET A 476 29.71 -38.68 13.20
N THR A 477 28.44 -39.08 13.28
CA THR A 477 27.97 -40.03 14.32
C THR A 477 28.60 -41.41 14.14
N VAL A 478 28.68 -41.90 12.90
CA VAL A 478 29.35 -43.16 12.57
C VAL A 478 30.85 -43.09 12.89
N ALA A 479 31.51 -41.99 12.53
CA ALA A 479 32.92 -41.79 12.81
C ALA A 479 33.22 -41.71 14.32
N ARG A 480 32.36 -41.05 15.10
CA ARG A 480 32.46 -41.02 16.57
C ARG A 480 32.33 -42.42 17.18
N ALA A 481 31.35 -43.21 16.74
CA ALA A 481 31.19 -44.58 17.21
C ALA A 481 32.43 -45.44 16.90
N ALA A 482 32.99 -45.31 15.69
CA ALA A 482 34.24 -46.00 15.33
C ALA A 482 35.44 -45.51 16.17
N GLN A 483 35.51 -44.21 16.49
CA GLN A 483 36.55 -43.66 17.35
C GLN A 483 36.44 -44.18 18.80
N ASP A 484 35.23 -44.30 19.34
CA ASP A 484 34.99 -44.87 20.67
C ASP A 484 35.42 -46.34 20.76
N GLU A 485 35.19 -47.13 19.70
CA GLU A 485 35.69 -48.51 19.59
C GLU A 485 37.22 -48.55 19.54
N VAL A 486 37.86 -47.69 18.74
CA VAL A 486 39.33 -47.60 18.68
C VAL A 486 39.92 -47.20 20.04
N GLU A 487 39.29 -46.26 20.75
CA GLU A 487 39.72 -45.86 22.09
C GLU A 487 39.53 -46.97 23.14
N ALA A 488 38.47 -47.78 23.03
CA ALA A 488 38.27 -48.94 23.87
C ALA A 488 39.37 -49.99 23.65
N VAL A 489 39.68 -50.33 22.39
CA VAL A 489 40.78 -51.23 22.03
C VAL A 489 42.13 -50.69 22.50
N ARG A 490 42.36 -49.37 22.37
CA ARG A 490 43.57 -48.71 22.87
C ARG A 490 43.70 -48.83 24.38
N ARG A 491 42.60 -48.68 25.13
CA ARG A 491 42.57 -48.87 26.60
C ARG A 491 42.91 -50.32 26.98
N GLU A 492 42.29 -51.30 26.33
CA GLU A 492 42.58 -52.72 26.56
C GLU A 492 44.06 -53.05 26.27
N MET A 493 44.59 -52.52 25.16
CA MET A 493 46.00 -52.68 24.81
C MET A 493 46.93 -52.02 25.85
N GLN A 494 46.60 -50.82 26.35
CA GLN A 494 47.35 -50.16 27.42
C GLN A 494 47.36 -50.98 28.71
N GLU A 495 46.24 -51.61 29.07
CA GLU A 495 46.17 -52.50 30.24
C GLU A 495 47.04 -53.75 30.04
N LYS A 496 47.00 -54.36 28.85
CA LYS A 496 47.88 -55.50 28.50
C LYS A 496 49.37 -55.12 28.53
N VAL A 497 49.74 -53.93 28.04
CA VAL A 497 51.12 -53.42 28.09
C VAL A 497 51.54 -53.18 29.54
N LYS A 498 50.69 -52.59 30.38
CA LYS A 498 50.99 -52.42 31.82
C LYS A 498 51.20 -53.77 32.51
N ALA A 499 50.33 -54.75 32.26
CA ALA A 499 50.47 -56.09 32.82
C ALA A 499 51.77 -56.77 32.37
N ALA A 500 52.14 -56.67 31.09
CA ALA A 500 53.40 -57.18 30.56
C ALA A 500 54.62 -56.47 31.18
N GLN A 501 54.54 -55.15 31.37
CA GLN A 501 55.58 -54.37 32.04
C GLN A 501 55.75 -54.78 33.51
N GLU A 502 54.65 -55.04 34.23
CA GLU A 502 54.71 -55.55 35.59
C GLU A 502 55.34 -56.95 35.67
N VAL A 503 55.01 -57.85 34.73
CA VAL A 503 55.64 -59.17 34.63
C VAL A 503 57.15 -59.03 34.34
N ALA A 504 57.53 -58.19 33.38
CA ALA A 504 58.93 -57.92 33.06
C ALA A 504 59.68 -57.34 34.27
N ASN A 505 59.08 -56.39 35.00
CA ASN A 505 59.67 -55.80 36.20
C ASN A 505 59.83 -56.84 37.33
N ARG A 506 58.87 -57.75 37.53
CA ARG A 506 59.00 -58.87 38.47
C ARG A 506 60.14 -59.81 38.05
N GLN A 507 60.30 -60.04 36.75
CA GLN A 507 61.35 -60.89 36.19
C GLN A 507 62.74 -60.25 36.31
N VAL A 508 62.85 -58.93 36.12
CA VAL A 508 64.05 -58.12 36.40
C VAL A 508 64.39 -58.13 37.89
N SER A 509 63.38 -58.01 38.77
CA SER A 509 63.59 -58.07 40.22
C SER A 509 64.06 -59.46 40.69
N THR A 510 63.49 -60.55 40.13
CA THR A 510 63.95 -61.92 40.42
C THR A 510 65.33 -62.22 39.83
N THR A 511 65.64 -61.75 38.62
CA THR A 511 67.01 -61.83 38.07
C THR A 511 67.99 -60.97 38.85
N SER A 512 67.58 -59.81 39.38
CA SER A 512 68.40 -58.99 40.29
C SER A 512 68.66 -59.69 41.62
N MET A 513 67.67 -60.40 42.19
CA MET A 513 67.87 -61.24 43.38
C MET A 513 68.80 -62.44 43.09
N LEU A 514 68.67 -63.09 41.92
CA LEU A 514 69.58 -64.15 41.47
C LEU A 514 71.00 -63.63 41.19
N LEU A 515 71.14 -62.40 40.68
CA LEU A 515 72.42 -61.72 40.50
C LEU A 515 73.08 -61.35 41.85
N SER A 516 72.30 -60.95 42.85
CA SER A 516 72.83 -60.76 44.22
C SER A 516 73.28 -62.07 44.89
N HIS A 517 72.76 -63.23 44.45
CA HIS A 517 73.28 -64.56 44.82
C HIS A 517 74.51 -64.99 44.00
N SER A 518 74.77 -64.34 42.86
CA SER A 518 75.88 -64.61 41.94
C SER A 518 77.10 -63.72 42.19
N GLU A 519 77.01 -62.75 43.11
CA GLU A 519 78.05 -61.76 43.39
C GLU A 519 79.20 -62.30 44.28
N SER A 520 79.50 -63.59 44.15
CA SER A 520 80.63 -64.26 44.81
C SER A 520 81.66 -64.84 43.84
N VAL A 521 81.83 -64.26 42.63
CA VAL A 521 82.93 -64.64 41.71
C VAL A 521 83.45 -63.42 40.93
N GLN A 522 84.78 -63.37 40.77
CA GLN A 522 85.66 -62.26 40.43
C GLN A 522 85.63 -61.72 38.98
N LEU A 523 85.87 -60.40 38.88
CA LEU A 523 86.75 -59.60 37.97
C LEU A 523 86.60 -59.57 36.43
N ASN A 524 86.57 -58.30 35.94
CA ASN A 524 87.14 -57.71 34.69
C ASN A 524 86.36 -57.83 33.34
N PRO A 525 86.64 -56.97 32.32
CA PRO A 525 86.44 -55.51 32.25
C PRO A 525 85.76 -55.10 30.91
N ASP A 526 84.52 -54.61 30.89
CA ASP A 526 83.94 -54.00 29.66
C ASP A 526 82.87 -52.95 30.03
N GLY A 527 83.34 -51.81 30.54
CA GLY A 527 82.52 -50.73 31.11
C GLY A 527 81.83 -49.81 30.10
N ASP A 528 82.16 -49.88 28.81
CA ASP A 528 81.72 -48.87 27.84
C ASP A 528 80.33 -49.10 27.26
N LYS A 529 79.89 -50.36 27.12
CA LYS A 529 78.63 -50.68 26.42
C LYS A 529 77.38 -50.42 27.28
N ARG A 530 77.49 -50.51 28.62
CA ARG A 530 76.37 -50.23 29.54
C ARG A 530 76.12 -48.74 29.72
N LEU A 531 77.17 -47.91 29.76
CA LEU A 531 77.02 -46.44 29.79
C LEU A 531 76.41 -45.91 28.49
N HIS A 532 76.80 -46.46 27.34
CA HIS A 532 76.28 -46.04 26.04
C HIS A 532 74.78 -46.33 25.88
N LEU A 533 74.32 -47.49 26.38
CA LEU A 533 72.91 -47.85 26.35
C LEU A 533 72.05 -46.97 27.28
N PHE A 534 72.58 -46.61 28.45
CA PHE A 534 71.90 -45.73 29.41
C PHE A 534 71.79 -44.30 28.88
N ALA A 535 72.85 -43.80 28.22
CA ALA A 535 72.86 -42.48 27.58
C ALA A 535 71.82 -42.40 26.46
N LEU A 536 71.73 -43.41 25.58
CA LEU A 536 70.79 -43.44 24.46
C LEU A 536 69.32 -43.38 24.90
N ILE A 537 69.00 -44.02 26.02
CA ILE A 537 67.64 -44.02 26.60
C ILE A 537 67.29 -42.64 27.18
N LEU A 538 68.23 -41.98 27.86
CA LEU A 538 68.05 -40.63 28.40
C LEU A 538 67.83 -39.57 27.31
N THR A 539 68.56 -39.64 26.20
CA THR A 539 68.38 -38.72 25.06
C THR A 539 67.01 -38.90 24.40
N SER A 540 66.56 -40.15 24.28
CA SER A 540 65.26 -40.50 23.68
C SER A 540 64.10 -39.96 24.52
N VAL A 541 64.17 -40.09 25.85
CA VAL A 541 63.15 -39.56 26.77
C VAL A 541 63.13 -38.02 26.79
N SER A 542 64.29 -37.37 26.70
CA SER A 542 64.38 -35.90 26.57
C SER A 542 63.77 -35.38 25.26
N LEU A 543 63.98 -36.10 24.16
CA LEU A 543 63.43 -35.72 22.85
C LEU A 543 61.89 -35.75 22.85
N VAL A 544 61.29 -36.79 23.46
CA VAL A 544 59.83 -36.95 23.58
C VAL A 544 59.21 -35.84 24.46
N LEU A 545 59.87 -35.47 25.56
CA LEU A 545 59.46 -34.36 26.43
C LEU A 545 59.52 -33.00 25.70
N SER A 546 60.54 -32.77 24.87
CA SER A 546 60.69 -31.53 24.09
C SER A 546 59.62 -31.38 22.99
N PHE A 547 59.19 -32.49 22.39
CA PHE A 547 58.09 -32.50 21.41
C PHE A 547 56.74 -32.25 22.07
N GLY A 548 56.52 -32.79 23.29
CA GLY A 548 55.32 -32.52 24.09
C GLY A 548 55.16 -31.04 24.48
N GLN A 549 56.27 -30.32 24.71
CA GLN A 549 56.23 -28.88 24.99
C GLN A 549 55.97 -28.00 23.75
N LYS A 550 56.34 -28.46 22.55
CA LYS A 550 56.10 -27.75 21.28
C LYS A 550 54.68 -27.92 20.70
N LEU A 551 53.89 -28.86 21.25
CA LEU A 551 52.51 -29.13 20.82
C LEU A 551 51.45 -28.37 21.65
N ARG A 552 51.86 -27.43 22.52
CA ARG A 552 50.92 -26.54 23.23
C ARG A 552 50.42 -25.45 22.27
N PRO A 553 49.11 -25.35 21.96
CA PRO A 553 48.61 -24.35 21.03
C PRO A 553 48.80 -22.95 21.61
N ARG A 554 49.62 -22.13 20.93
CA ARG A 554 49.65 -20.67 21.09
C ARG A 554 48.66 -20.08 20.09
N GLY A 555 47.40 -19.96 20.49
CA GLY A 555 46.35 -19.30 19.71
C GLY A 555 46.36 -17.79 19.93
N LEU A 556 46.26 -17.02 18.85
CA LEU A 556 45.89 -15.61 18.71
C LEU A 556 45.39 -14.88 19.98
N GLU A 557 46.31 -14.45 20.86
CA GLU A 557 45.97 -13.73 22.10
C GLU A 557 46.09 -12.19 21.98
N LEU A 558 46.36 -11.66 20.77
CA LEU A 558 46.78 -10.26 20.58
C LEU A 558 45.71 -9.26 20.10
N GLN A 559 44.42 -9.61 20.02
CA GLN A 559 43.35 -8.62 19.74
C GLN A 559 42.11 -8.70 20.65
N GLN A 560 41.97 -9.75 21.46
CA GLN A 560 40.78 -9.95 22.28
C GLN A 560 40.84 -9.24 23.65
N GLY A 561 42.03 -8.91 24.15
CA GLY A 561 42.21 -8.29 25.49
C GLY A 561 41.82 -6.80 25.60
N GLU A 562 41.73 -6.07 24.49
CA GLU A 562 41.50 -4.61 24.46
C GLU A 562 40.02 -4.19 24.39
N LEU A 563 39.13 -5.12 24.05
CA LEU A 563 37.69 -4.85 23.87
C LEU A 563 36.99 -4.41 25.17
N GLY A 564 37.41 -4.93 26.33
CA GLY A 564 36.82 -4.57 27.62
C GLY A 564 37.11 -3.12 28.06
N ASP A 565 38.32 -2.63 27.80
CA ASP A 565 38.68 -1.23 28.08
C ASP A 565 37.96 -0.28 27.12
N LEU A 566 37.74 -0.72 25.88
CA LEU A 566 37.05 0.07 24.85
C LEU A 566 35.55 0.27 25.15
N VAL A 567 34.87 -0.71 25.77
CA VAL A 567 33.47 -0.54 26.21
C VAL A 567 33.35 0.54 27.28
N GLU A 568 34.18 0.46 28.33
CA GLU A 568 34.12 1.42 29.44
C GLU A 568 34.53 2.81 28.97
N GLN A 569 35.57 2.91 28.12
CA GLN A 569 35.99 4.15 27.48
C GLN A 569 34.86 4.76 26.63
N GLU A 570 34.20 3.96 25.80
CA GLU A 570 33.16 4.47 24.90
C GLU A 570 31.89 4.89 25.65
N MET A 571 31.46 4.10 26.64
CA MET A 571 30.32 4.45 27.49
C MET A 571 30.61 5.71 28.31
N ALA A 572 31.85 5.88 28.77
CA ALA A 572 32.29 7.11 29.44
C ALA A 572 32.32 8.31 28.48
N ALA A 573 32.85 8.14 27.27
CA ALA A 573 32.89 9.18 26.24
C ALA A 573 31.47 9.61 25.83
N THR A 574 30.56 8.65 25.66
CA THR A 574 29.15 8.91 25.37
C THR A 574 28.47 9.68 26.50
N SER A 575 28.71 9.29 27.76
CA SER A 575 28.19 10.02 28.92
C SER A 575 28.72 11.46 28.97
N ALA A 576 30.01 11.66 28.70
CA ALA A 576 30.61 12.99 28.65
C ALA A 576 30.05 13.85 27.51
N ALA A 577 29.81 13.26 26.33
CA ALA A 577 29.19 13.95 25.20
C ALA A 577 27.77 14.41 25.53
N VAL A 578 26.97 13.57 26.19
CA VAL A 578 25.60 13.92 26.62
C VAL A 578 25.61 15.00 27.71
N GLU A 579 26.56 14.95 28.66
CA GLU A 579 26.71 16.01 29.67
C GLU A 579 27.15 17.34 29.08
N SER A 580 28.10 17.32 28.15
CA SER A 580 28.53 18.51 27.39
C SER A 580 27.37 19.09 26.57
N ALA A 581 26.59 18.24 25.92
CA ALA A 581 25.39 18.62 25.18
C ALA A 581 24.35 19.29 26.10
N ALA A 582 24.09 18.73 27.28
CA ALA A 582 23.17 19.31 28.26
C ALA A 582 23.66 20.69 28.75
N ALA A 583 24.95 20.82 29.08
CA ALA A 583 25.53 22.09 29.51
C ALA A 583 25.45 23.17 28.43
N ARG A 584 25.71 22.81 27.16
CA ARG A 584 25.55 23.72 26.02
C ARG A 584 24.10 24.18 25.86
N ILE A 585 23.10 23.33 26.08
CA ILE A 585 21.69 23.73 26.05
C ILE A 585 21.36 24.72 27.17
N GLU A 586 21.88 24.51 28.38
CA GLU A 586 21.69 25.46 29.48
C GLU A 586 22.33 26.83 29.19
N GLU A 587 23.51 26.84 28.58
CA GLU A 587 24.17 28.06 28.11
C GLU A 587 23.32 28.78 27.05
N MET A 588 22.80 28.05 26.06
CA MET A 588 21.89 28.60 25.05
C MET A 588 20.61 29.18 25.66
N LEU A 589 20.05 28.53 26.68
CA LEU A 589 18.84 28.99 27.37
C LEU A 589 19.09 30.32 28.09
N ASN A 590 20.22 30.43 28.78
CA ASN A 590 20.61 31.67 29.46
C ASN A 590 20.91 32.80 28.46
N ASN A 591 21.56 32.48 27.35
CA ASN A 591 21.84 33.45 26.29
C ASN A 591 20.57 33.91 25.57
N SER A 592 19.64 32.99 25.28
CA SER A 592 18.35 33.33 24.64
C SER A 592 17.50 34.24 25.53
N ARG A 593 17.48 34.02 26.85
CA ARG A 593 16.84 34.93 27.82
C ARG A 593 17.43 36.34 27.84
N ALA A 594 18.72 36.47 27.56
CA ALA A 594 19.41 37.77 27.56
C ALA A 594 19.30 38.51 26.22
N VAL A 595 19.18 37.79 25.11
CA VAL A 595 19.32 38.33 23.75
C VAL A 595 17.99 38.39 22.99
N ASP A 596 17.11 37.42 23.16
CA ASP A 596 15.83 37.35 22.45
C ASP A 596 14.70 38.06 23.22
N THR A 597 13.72 38.62 22.52
CA THR A 597 12.55 39.29 23.12
C THR A 597 11.24 38.88 22.45
N GLY A 598 10.12 38.93 23.19
CA GLY A 598 8.78 38.67 22.66
C GLY A 598 8.55 37.20 22.29
N VAL A 599 7.75 36.95 21.25
CA VAL A 599 7.35 35.59 20.82
C VAL A 599 8.56 34.70 20.50
N LYS A 600 9.64 35.27 19.96
CA LYS A 600 10.87 34.53 19.64
C LYS A 600 11.53 33.95 20.91
N MET A 601 11.58 34.72 21.99
CA MET A 601 12.11 34.26 23.28
C MET A 601 11.27 33.12 23.85
N GLU A 602 9.94 33.27 23.87
CA GLU A 602 9.04 32.23 24.39
C GLU A 602 9.13 30.92 23.61
N VAL A 603 9.34 30.99 22.30
CA VAL A 603 9.54 29.82 21.44
C VAL A 603 10.91 29.18 21.71
N ASN A 604 11.97 29.98 21.76
CA ASN A 604 13.32 29.49 22.02
C ASN A 604 13.45 28.83 23.40
N GLU A 605 12.85 29.43 24.44
CA GLU A 605 12.82 28.83 25.79
C GLU A 605 12.10 27.48 25.82
N ARG A 606 10.95 27.37 25.16
CA ARG A 606 10.19 26.10 25.10
C ARG A 606 10.95 25.01 24.37
N ILE A 607 11.58 25.33 23.23
CA ILE A 607 12.37 24.37 22.46
C ILE A 607 13.58 23.91 23.27
N LEU A 608 14.33 24.84 23.85
CA LEU A 608 15.51 24.52 24.65
C LEU A 608 15.16 23.72 25.91
N ALA A 609 14.06 24.05 26.60
CA ALA A 609 13.57 23.27 27.74
C ALA A 609 13.25 21.82 27.35
N ALA A 610 12.57 21.60 26.23
CA ALA A 610 12.30 20.25 25.72
C ALA A 610 13.60 19.51 25.35
N CYS A 611 14.58 20.19 24.76
CA CYS A 611 15.90 19.61 24.47
C CYS A 611 16.66 19.24 25.75
N THR A 612 16.56 20.05 26.81
CA THR A 612 17.13 19.74 28.13
C THR A 612 16.51 18.48 28.72
N GLU A 613 15.18 18.35 28.70
CA GLU A 613 14.49 17.14 29.19
C GLU A 613 14.93 15.89 28.42
N LEU A 614 15.08 16.00 27.10
CA LEU A 614 15.56 14.90 26.27
C LEU A 614 17.00 14.51 26.61
N MET A 615 17.91 15.47 26.76
CA MET A 615 19.30 15.18 27.17
C MET A 615 19.37 14.55 28.57
N GLN A 616 18.54 15.00 29.51
CA GLN A 616 18.46 14.40 30.85
C GLN A 616 17.96 12.96 30.80
N ALA A 617 16.93 12.67 30.00
CA ALA A 617 16.44 11.31 29.80
C ALA A 617 17.51 10.39 29.19
N ILE A 618 18.27 10.91 28.21
CA ILE A 618 19.35 10.17 27.55
C ILE A 618 20.51 9.93 28.52
N LYS A 619 20.87 10.91 29.35
CA LYS A 619 21.86 10.74 30.41
C LYS A 619 21.48 9.59 31.34
N GLN A 620 20.23 9.54 31.81
CA GLN A 620 19.75 8.45 32.66
C GLN A 620 19.74 7.10 31.94
N LEU A 621 19.48 7.06 30.63
CA LEU A 621 19.54 5.85 29.83
C LEU A 621 20.96 5.31 29.70
N VAL A 622 21.95 6.16 29.38
CA VAL A 622 23.36 5.79 29.27
C VAL A 622 23.89 5.29 30.61
N LEU A 623 23.56 5.97 31.71
CA LEU A 623 23.91 5.53 33.07
C LEU A 623 23.27 4.18 33.43
N SER A 624 21.99 3.99 33.11
CA SER A 624 21.28 2.72 33.35
C SER A 624 21.86 1.58 32.52
N SER A 625 22.24 1.86 31.26
CA SER A 625 22.92 0.89 30.38
C SER A 625 24.28 0.51 30.98
N LYS A 626 25.09 1.48 31.41
CA LYS A 626 26.38 1.24 32.07
C LYS A 626 26.25 0.37 33.33
N ASN A 627 25.26 0.65 34.18
CA ASN A 627 25.01 -0.15 35.39
C ASN A 627 24.56 -1.57 35.04
N LEU A 628 23.70 -1.72 34.03
CA LEU A 628 23.30 -3.05 33.55
C LEU A 628 24.49 -3.84 33.01
N GLN A 629 25.43 -3.20 32.32
CA GLN A 629 26.66 -3.86 31.87
C GLN A 629 27.50 -4.40 33.04
N LYS A 630 27.60 -3.65 34.14
CA LYS A 630 28.29 -4.11 35.36
C LYS A 630 27.62 -5.36 35.96
N ASP A 631 26.30 -5.34 36.12
CA ASP A 631 25.54 -6.51 36.61
C ASP A 631 25.77 -7.74 35.73
N ILE A 632 25.74 -7.57 34.40
CA ILE A 632 25.94 -8.67 33.45
C ILE A 632 27.31 -9.30 33.64
N VAL A 633 28.36 -8.47 33.75
CA VAL A 633 29.73 -8.95 33.93
C VAL A 633 29.91 -9.64 35.29
N GLU A 634 29.35 -9.06 36.37
CA GLU A 634 29.41 -9.64 37.72
C GLU A 634 28.65 -10.97 37.83
N SER A 635 27.59 -11.15 37.06
CA SER A 635 26.80 -12.40 37.00
C SER A 635 27.45 -13.51 36.15
N GLY A 636 28.49 -13.20 35.37
CA GLY A 636 29.12 -14.08 34.39
C GLY A 636 29.82 -15.29 35.03
N ARG A 637 29.11 -16.42 35.18
CA ARG A 637 29.66 -17.69 35.67
C ARG A 637 30.74 -18.23 34.69
N GLY A 638 32.02 -18.00 34.99
CA GLY A 638 33.16 -18.64 34.32
C GLY A 638 34.17 -17.74 33.59
N ALA A 639 34.12 -16.42 33.73
CA ALA A 639 35.22 -15.52 33.34
C ALA A 639 35.98 -15.06 34.60
N ALA A 640 37.32 -15.07 34.57
CA ALA A 640 38.13 -14.67 35.71
C ALA A 640 38.27 -13.13 35.83
N SER A 641 37.96 -12.38 34.77
CA SER A 641 37.97 -10.91 34.75
C SER A 641 36.92 -10.30 33.80
N MET A 642 36.56 -9.02 34.04
CA MET A 642 35.67 -8.23 33.16
C MET A 642 36.16 -8.18 31.71
N LYS A 643 37.48 -8.04 31.51
CA LYS A 643 38.09 -8.00 30.17
C LYS A 643 37.89 -9.32 29.42
N GLU A 644 38.04 -10.44 30.13
CA GLU A 644 37.84 -11.77 29.58
C GLU A 644 36.38 -12.03 29.19
N PHE A 645 35.42 -11.43 29.91
CA PHE A 645 34.00 -11.55 29.58
C PHE A 645 33.65 -10.87 28.24
N TYR A 646 34.12 -9.63 28.03
CA TYR A 646 33.89 -8.90 26.78
C TYR A 646 34.65 -9.53 25.60
N ALA A 647 35.88 -10.00 25.83
CA ALA A 647 36.67 -10.76 24.86
C ALA A 647 35.93 -12.01 24.34
N LYS A 648 35.34 -12.80 25.25
CA LYS A 648 34.56 -14.01 24.91
C LYS A 648 33.26 -13.70 24.17
N ASN A 649 32.75 -12.47 24.28
CA ASN A 649 31.53 -12.00 23.64
C ASN A 649 31.82 -10.86 22.64
N SER A 650 32.89 -10.98 21.84
CA SER A 650 33.41 -9.90 20.98
C SER A 650 32.36 -9.24 20.09
N ARG A 651 31.56 -10.00 19.34
CA ARG A 651 30.51 -9.46 18.44
C ARG A 651 29.44 -8.65 19.16
N TRP A 652 29.02 -9.11 20.34
CA TRP A 652 28.05 -8.38 21.17
C TRP A 652 28.67 -7.10 21.72
N THR A 653 29.94 -7.19 22.14
CA THR A 653 30.73 -6.06 22.65
C THR A 653 30.88 -4.95 21.60
N GLU A 654 31.20 -5.32 20.36
CA GLU A 654 31.29 -4.39 19.23
C GLU A 654 29.95 -3.72 18.93
N GLY A 655 28.85 -4.49 18.94
CA GLY A 655 27.49 -3.95 18.77
C GLY A 655 27.11 -2.94 19.86
N LEU A 656 27.52 -3.20 21.11
CA LEU A 656 27.31 -2.30 22.24
C LEU A 656 28.11 -0.98 22.08
N ILE A 657 29.39 -1.09 21.72
CA ILE A 657 30.28 0.07 21.47
C ILE A 657 29.73 0.94 20.33
N SER A 658 29.34 0.32 19.22
CA SER A 658 28.78 1.02 18.06
C SER A 658 27.48 1.77 18.41
N ALA A 659 26.58 1.12 19.15
CA ALA A 659 25.34 1.75 19.59
C ALA A 659 25.60 2.92 20.56
N SER A 660 26.59 2.80 21.45
CA SER A 660 26.99 3.89 22.35
C SER A 660 27.53 5.10 21.56
N LYS A 661 28.45 4.86 20.60
CA LYS A 661 28.99 5.91 19.71
C LYS A 661 27.90 6.69 19.00
N ALA A 662 26.91 6.00 18.45
CA ALA A 662 25.79 6.61 17.74
C ALA A 662 24.98 7.56 18.65
N VAL A 663 24.78 7.19 19.92
CA VAL A 663 24.10 8.04 20.91
C VAL A 663 24.91 9.31 21.21
N GLY A 664 26.23 9.20 21.41
CA GLY A 664 27.11 10.35 21.67
C GLY A 664 27.17 11.33 20.50
N TRP A 665 27.27 10.81 19.27
CA TRP A 665 27.19 11.62 18.05
C TRP A 665 25.83 12.30 17.90
N GLY A 666 24.74 11.55 18.08
CA GLY A 666 23.38 12.08 18.00
C GLY A 666 23.12 13.22 18.99
N ALA A 667 23.67 13.14 20.21
CA ALA A 667 23.58 14.19 21.22
C ALA A 667 24.25 15.49 20.77
N THR A 668 25.44 15.37 20.16
CA THR A 668 26.19 16.54 19.65
C THR A 668 25.42 17.21 18.50
N VAL A 669 25.00 16.42 17.52
CA VAL A 669 24.29 16.93 16.33
C VAL A 669 22.94 17.57 16.69
N MET A 670 22.22 17.01 17.66
CA MET A 670 20.96 17.59 18.12
C MET A 670 21.17 18.97 18.75
N VAL A 671 22.22 19.15 19.55
CA VAL A 671 22.55 20.43 20.17
C VAL A 671 22.99 21.45 19.14
N ASP A 672 23.80 21.06 18.16
CA ASP A 672 24.22 21.94 17.07
C ASP A 672 23.00 22.40 16.25
N ALA A 673 22.05 21.49 15.96
CA ALA A 673 20.80 21.85 15.30
C ALA A 673 19.94 22.80 16.15
N ALA A 674 19.86 22.59 17.46
CA ALA A 674 19.12 23.46 18.39
C ALA A 674 19.74 24.87 18.43
N ASP A 675 21.07 24.97 18.47
CA ASP A 675 21.81 26.23 18.43
C ASP A 675 21.51 27.02 17.16
N LEU A 676 21.59 26.35 16.01
CA LEU A 676 21.28 26.97 14.73
C LEU A 676 19.83 27.49 14.67
N VAL A 677 18.86 26.72 15.19
CA VAL A 677 17.44 27.12 15.26
C VAL A 677 17.26 28.35 16.15
N VAL A 678 17.88 28.38 17.33
CA VAL A 678 17.80 29.52 18.27
C VAL A 678 18.43 30.79 17.66
N GLN A 679 19.54 30.64 16.95
CA GLN A 679 20.19 31.72 16.19
C GLN A 679 19.38 32.18 14.96
N GLY A 680 18.32 31.48 14.57
CA GLY A 680 17.53 31.76 13.37
C GLY A 680 18.25 31.42 12.06
N LYS A 681 19.33 30.63 12.12
CA LYS A 681 20.11 30.18 10.95
C LYS A 681 19.78 28.73 10.55
N GLY A 682 19.17 27.98 11.46
CA GLY A 682 18.81 26.57 11.31
C GLY A 682 17.35 26.37 10.93
N LYS A 683 17.04 25.17 10.44
CA LYS A 683 15.67 24.78 10.09
C LYS A 683 15.02 24.03 11.25
N PHE A 684 13.77 24.35 11.56
CA PHE A 684 12.98 23.60 12.55
C PHE A 684 12.86 22.11 12.17
N GLU A 685 12.81 21.80 10.87
CA GLU A 685 12.80 20.42 10.36
C GLU A 685 14.07 19.63 10.71
N GLU A 686 15.22 20.29 10.70
CA GLU A 686 16.50 19.65 11.01
C GLU A 686 16.53 19.21 12.47
N LEU A 687 16.14 20.10 13.39
CA LEU A 687 16.01 19.77 14.82
C LEU A 687 15.02 18.62 15.07
N MET A 688 13.89 18.58 14.35
CA MET A 688 12.95 17.46 14.43
C MET A 688 13.55 16.13 13.97
N VAL A 689 14.35 16.13 12.90
CA VAL A 689 15.00 14.93 12.38
C VAL A 689 16.10 14.44 13.33
N CYS A 690 16.97 15.34 13.81
CA CYS A 690 18.03 15.00 14.77
C CYS A 690 17.46 14.41 16.06
N SER A 691 16.35 14.97 16.56
CA SER A 691 15.66 14.46 17.77
C SER A 691 15.12 13.05 17.59
N ARG A 692 14.64 12.69 16.39
CA ARG A 692 14.17 11.32 16.10
C ARG A 692 15.33 10.35 15.90
N GLU A 693 16.42 10.80 15.30
CA GLU A 693 17.61 9.99 15.05
C GLU A 693 18.26 9.56 16.37
N ILE A 694 18.47 10.50 17.31
CA ILE A 694 19.04 10.18 18.62
C ILE A 694 18.15 9.21 19.42
N ALA A 695 16.81 9.32 19.31
CA ALA A 695 15.90 8.35 19.91
C ALA A 695 16.09 6.95 19.29
N ALA A 696 16.29 6.84 17.98
CA ALA A 696 16.60 5.58 17.32
C ALA A 696 17.95 5.00 17.79
N SER A 697 18.99 5.82 17.91
CA SER A 697 20.30 5.39 18.44
C SER A 697 20.19 4.89 19.88
N THR A 698 19.39 5.55 20.73
CA THR A 698 19.18 5.10 22.12
C THR A 698 18.40 3.78 22.19
N ALA A 699 17.46 3.54 21.27
CA ALA A 699 16.76 2.27 21.17
C ALA A 699 17.70 1.13 20.74
N GLN A 700 18.64 1.40 19.82
CA GLN A 700 19.71 0.47 19.48
C GLN A 700 20.59 0.14 20.69
N LEU A 701 20.98 1.14 21.49
CA LEU A 701 21.77 0.92 22.71
C LEU A 701 21.02 0.05 23.74
N VAL A 702 19.72 0.28 23.92
CA VAL A 702 18.87 -0.57 24.78
C VAL A 702 18.79 -1.99 24.25
N ALA A 703 18.63 -2.15 22.93
CA ALA A 703 18.59 -3.46 22.28
C ALA A 703 19.91 -4.22 22.41
N ALA A 704 21.06 -3.54 22.27
CA ALA A 704 22.37 -4.13 22.50
C ALA A 704 22.58 -4.49 23.99
N SER A 705 22.15 -3.61 24.90
CA SER A 705 22.34 -3.80 26.34
C SER A 705 21.53 -4.96 26.94
N LYS A 706 20.34 -5.26 26.39
CA LYS A 706 19.45 -6.31 26.93
C LYS A 706 19.86 -7.74 26.57
N VAL A 707 20.69 -7.96 25.53
CA VAL A 707 20.96 -9.30 24.97
C VAL A 707 21.52 -10.28 26.00
N LYS A 708 22.35 -9.79 26.92
CA LYS A 708 23.03 -10.59 27.95
C LYS A 708 22.49 -10.33 29.36
N ALA A 709 21.42 -9.53 29.50
CA ALA A 709 20.82 -9.19 30.77
C ALA A 709 19.90 -10.30 31.29
N ASP A 710 19.89 -10.50 32.61
CA ASP A 710 18.84 -11.28 33.28
C ASP A 710 17.49 -10.56 33.12
N LYS A 711 16.44 -11.34 32.83
CA LYS A 711 15.07 -10.86 32.67
C LYS A 711 14.53 -10.21 33.97
N ASP A 712 15.01 -10.68 35.12
CA ASP A 712 14.59 -10.19 36.43
C ASP A 712 15.52 -9.08 36.98
N SER A 713 16.48 -8.58 36.19
CA SER A 713 17.38 -7.51 36.61
C SER A 713 16.64 -6.19 36.87
N ALA A 714 16.83 -5.63 38.08
CA ALA A 714 16.32 -4.29 38.42
C ALA A 714 16.92 -3.19 37.52
N ASN A 715 18.17 -3.34 37.08
CA ASN A 715 18.82 -2.39 36.19
C ASN A 715 18.27 -2.49 34.75
N LEU A 716 17.80 -3.68 34.31
CA LEU A 716 17.08 -3.81 33.05
C LEU A 716 15.73 -3.08 33.08
N GLN A 717 14.98 -3.17 34.19
CA GLN A 717 13.73 -2.43 34.36
C GLN A 717 13.96 -0.91 34.36
N ARG A 718 15.03 -0.44 35.03
CA ARG A 718 15.43 0.98 35.01
C ARG A 718 15.80 1.45 33.60
N LEU A 719 16.55 0.65 32.86
CA LEU A 719 16.92 0.95 31.46
C LEU A 719 15.68 1.06 30.56
N GLN A 720 14.71 0.16 30.71
CA GLN A 720 13.44 0.23 29.98
C GLN A 720 12.62 1.48 30.33
N LYS A 721 12.58 1.86 31.61
CA LYS A 721 11.93 3.10 32.05
C LYS A 721 12.61 4.34 31.44
N ALA A 722 13.94 4.39 31.46
CA ALA A 722 14.72 5.46 30.85
C ALA A 722 14.47 5.54 29.32
N SER A 723 14.39 4.40 28.63
CA SER A 723 14.04 4.33 27.21
C SER A 723 12.67 4.94 26.91
N ARG A 724 11.65 4.68 27.74
CA ARG A 724 10.32 5.30 27.58
C ARG A 724 10.38 6.81 27.79
N ALA A 725 11.15 7.28 28.77
CA ALA A 725 11.34 8.71 29.03
C ALA A 725 12.00 9.41 27.82
N VAL A 726 12.99 8.79 27.17
CA VAL A 726 13.61 9.33 25.95
C VAL A 726 12.59 9.47 24.82
N THR A 727 11.75 8.45 24.60
CA THR A 727 10.69 8.52 23.58
C THR A 727 9.69 9.65 23.87
N GLN A 728 9.28 9.82 25.13
CA GLN A 728 8.37 10.89 25.53
C GLN A 728 8.99 12.29 25.35
N ALA A 729 10.23 12.49 25.82
CA ALA A 729 10.94 13.75 25.67
C ALA A 729 11.20 14.09 24.19
N THR A 730 11.49 13.10 23.35
CA THR A 730 11.62 13.27 21.90
C THR A 730 10.33 13.80 21.28
N ALA A 731 9.18 13.26 21.68
CA ALA A 731 7.88 13.77 21.24
C ALA A 731 7.66 15.22 21.70
N GLY A 732 8.08 15.55 22.93
CA GLY A 732 8.06 16.92 23.47
C GLY A 732 8.88 17.91 22.63
N VAL A 733 10.10 17.53 22.21
CA VAL A 733 10.93 18.37 21.33
C VAL A 733 10.26 18.58 19.97
N VAL A 734 9.74 17.52 19.34
CA VAL A 734 9.07 17.63 18.04
C VAL A 734 7.81 18.52 18.14
N ALA A 735 7.03 18.39 19.20
CA ALA A 735 5.85 19.21 19.44
C ALA A 735 6.21 20.69 19.63
N SER A 736 7.20 20.97 20.48
CA SER A 736 7.68 22.33 20.76
C SER A 736 8.27 22.98 19.51
N THR A 737 9.04 22.23 18.72
CA THR A 737 9.65 22.69 17.47
C THR A 737 8.59 22.99 16.40
N LYS A 738 7.56 22.14 16.27
CA LYS A 738 6.45 22.35 15.33
C LYS A 738 5.58 23.55 15.72
N SER A 739 5.28 23.70 17.01
CA SER A 739 4.56 24.86 17.54
C SER A 739 5.37 26.15 17.34
N GLY A 740 6.67 26.11 17.63
CA GLY A 740 7.59 27.22 17.44
C GLY A 740 7.67 27.68 15.99
N LYS A 741 7.79 26.72 15.06
CA LYS A 741 7.73 26.98 13.62
C LYS A 741 6.48 27.79 13.24
N SER A 742 5.30 27.35 13.67
CA SER A 742 4.04 28.03 13.35
C SER A 742 3.92 29.44 13.93
N GLN A 743 4.55 29.70 15.09
CA GLN A 743 4.48 31.00 15.77
C GLN A 743 5.51 32.01 15.26
N ILE A 744 6.62 31.52 14.68
CA ILE A 744 7.67 32.36 14.09
C ILE A 744 7.44 32.60 12.59
N GLU A 745 6.87 31.62 11.86
CA GLU A 745 6.62 31.72 10.42
C GLU A 745 5.28 32.39 10.05
N GLU A 746 4.49 32.88 11.02
CA GLU A 746 3.25 33.59 10.73
C GLU A 746 3.53 35.02 10.25
N LYS A 747 3.89 35.15 8.96
CA LYS A 747 3.80 36.40 8.21
C LYS A 747 3.78 36.20 6.69
N ASP A 748 2.66 35.68 6.19
CA ASP A 748 2.14 35.96 4.85
C ASP A 748 0.62 35.80 4.89
N THR A 749 -0.04 36.63 5.71
CA THR A 749 -1.45 36.90 5.49
C THR A 749 -1.54 37.57 4.13
N MET A 750 -1.96 36.81 3.12
CA MET A 750 -2.16 37.32 1.76
C MET A 750 -3.15 38.49 1.82
N ASP A 751 -2.61 39.71 1.76
CA ASP A 751 -3.39 40.92 1.77
C ASP A 751 -3.86 41.21 0.34
N PHE A 752 -5.10 40.80 0.07
CA PHE A 752 -5.73 40.99 -1.24
C PHE A 752 -6.32 42.40 -1.41
N SER A 753 -6.27 43.26 -0.38
CA SER A 753 -7.02 44.51 -0.35
C SER A 753 -6.55 45.54 -1.39
N SER A 754 -5.33 45.40 -1.92
CA SER A 754 -4.74 46.31 -2.90
C SER A 754 -4.55 45.73 -4.31
N MET A 755 -5.07 44.52 -4.61
CA MET A 755 -4.82 43.83 -5.88
C MET A 755 -6.04 43.80 -6.81
N THR A 756 -5.81 44.07 -8.10
CA THR A 756 -6.83 43.91 -9.15
C THR A 756 -7.05 42.44 -9.52
N LEU A 757 -8.22 42.11 -10.07
CA LEU A 757 -8.57 40.73 -10.50
C LEU A 757 -7.51 40.09 -11.40
N THR A 758 -6.90 40.86 -12.32
CA THR A 758 -5.85 40.37 -13.22
C THR A 758 -4.56 40.06 -12.47
N GLN A 759 -4.19 40.88 -11.47
CA GLN A 759 -3.00 40.62 -10.65
C GLN A 759 -3.20 39.39 -9.76
N ILE A 760 -4.41 39.19 -9.23
CA ILE A 760 -4.76 37.99 -8.46
C ILE A 760 -4.66 36.75 -9.34
N LYS A 761 -5.25 36.76 -10.55
CA LYS A 761 -5.16 35.62 -11.49
C LYS A 761 -3.72 35.31 -11.88
N ARG A 762 -2.88 36.34 -12.10
CA ARG A 762 -1.46 36.13 -12.39
C ARG A 762 -0.74 35.48 -11.21
N GLN A 763 -0.97 35.97 -9.99
CA GLN A 763 -0.37 35.40 -8.79
C GLN A 763 -0.87 33.98 -8.51
N GLU A 764 -2.13 33.68 -8.84
CA GLU A 764 -2.68 32.32 -8.79
C GLU A 764 -1.93 31.39 -9.75
N MET A 765 -1.75 31.81 -11.01
CA MET A 765 -0.99 31.04 -12.00
C MET A 765 0.48 30.84 -11.57
N ASP A 766 1.14 31.89 -11.09
CA ASP A 766 2.52 31.82 -10.59
C ASP A 766 2.63 30.87 -9.37
N THR A 767 1.63 30.88 -8.48
CA THR A 767 1.54 29.96 -7.33
C THR A 767 1.30 28.52 -7.79
N GLN A 768 0.44 28.29 -8.78
CA GLN A 768 0.21 26.96 -9.36
C GLN A 768 1.48 26.38 -9.98
N VAL A 769 2.29 27.20 -10.68
CA VAL A 769 3.60 26.78 -11.19
C VAL A 769 4.53 26.38 -10.04
N LEU A 770 4.60 27.20 -8.98
CA LEU A 770 5.43 26.91 -7.82
C LEU A 770 5.00 25.61 -7.11
N VAL A 771 3.71 25.32 -7.03
CA VAL A 771 3.19 24.04 -6.50
C VAL A 771 3.73 22.87 -7.31
N LEU A 772 3.63 22.91 -8.64
CA LEU A 772 4.13 21.83 -9.50
C LEU A 772 5.65 21.64 -9.38
N GLU A 773 6.41 22.74 -9.27
CA GLU A 773 7.84 22.66 -9.02
C GLU A 773 8.18 22.02 -7.67
N LEU A 774 7.48 22.41 -6.61
CA LEU A 774 7.67 21.87 -5.26
C LEU A 774 7.30 20.39 -5.18
N GLU A 775 6.22 19.96 -5.83
CA GLU A 775 5.84 18.55 -5.94
C GLU A 775 6.93 17.72 -6.63
N THR A 776 7.50 18.25 -7.72
CA THR A 776 8.61 17.61 -8.44
C THR A 776 9.86 17.51 -7.56
N ARG A 777 10.21 18.59 -6.85
CA ARG A 777 11.36 18.59 -5.92
C ARG A 777 11.14 17.61 -4.75
N LEU A 778 9.94 17.57 -4.19
CA LEU A 778 9.56 16.64 -3.12
C LEU A 778 9.73 15.18 -3.56
N GLN A 779 9.29 14.85 -4.78
CA GLN A 779 9.44 13.50 -5.33
C GLN A 779 10.92 13.11 -5.48
N LYS A 780 11.75 14.01 -6.01
CA LYS A 780 13.21 13.77 -6.13
C LYS A 780 13.89 13.57 -4.78
N GLU A 781 13.56 14.37 -3.78
CA GLU A 781 14.14 14.21 -2.44
C GLU A 781 13.68 12.91 -1.76
N ARG A 782 12.44 12.44 -2.01
CA ARG A 782 11.98 11.12 -1.53
C ARG A 782 12.76 9.97 -2.16
N GLU A 783 13.03 10.04 -3.47
CA GLU A 783 13.85 9.04 -4.17
C GLU A 783 15.28 9.01 -3.61
N ARG A 784 15.90 10.19 -3.49
CA ARG A 784 17.24 10.34 -2.91
C ARG A 784 17.32 9.82 -1.47
N LEU A 785 16.31 10.10 -0.64
CA LEU A 785 16.23 9.56 0.72
C LEU A 785 16.14 8.03 0.73
N GLY A 786 15.38 7.45 -0.22
CA GLY A 786 15.32 6.01 -0.42
C GLY A 786 16.69 5.40 -0.78
N GLU A 787 17.43 6.06 -1.68
CA GLU A 787 18.80 5.63 -2.05
C GLU A 787 19.79 5.70 -0.88
N LEU A 788 19.73 6.79 -0.09
CA LEU A 788 20.57 6.95 1.10
C LEU A 788 20.30 5.86 2.13
N ARG A 789 19.03 5.53 2.38
CA ARG A 789 18.64 4.43 3.27
C ARG A 789 19.16 3.10 2.75
N LYS A 790 19.06 2.84 1.45
CA LYS A 790 19.61 1.62 0.85
C LYS A 790 21.12 1.50 1.09
N LYS A 791 21.88 2.58 0.84
CA LYS A 791 23.32 2.60 1.13
C LYS A 791 23.65 2.42 2.61
N HIS A 792 22.84 3.00 3.51
CA HIS A 792 23.02 2.81 4.95
C HIS A 792 22.91 1.33 5.35
N TYR A 793 21.95 0.59 4.79
CA TYR A 793 21.83 -0.86 5.03
C TYR A 793 22.97 -1.66 4.40
N GLU A 794 23.45 -1.29 3.20
CA GLU A 794 24.60 -1.94 2.55
C GLU A 794 25.87 -1.81 3.41
N LEU A 795 26.12 -0.62 3.96
CA LEU A 795 27.27 -0.37 4.84
C LEU A 795 27.11 -1.05 6.22
N ALA A 796 25.90 -1.06 6.79
CA ALA A 796 25.61 -1.77 8.03
C ALA A 796 25.81 -3.29 7.90
N GLY A 797 25.38 -3.90 6.78
CA GLY A 797 25.59 -5.33 6.52
C GLY A 797 27.05 -5.72 6.30
N ALA A 798 27.87 -4.83 5.73
CA ALA A 798 29.31 -5.04 5.58
C ALA A 798 30.05 -5.02 6.94
N ALA A 799 29.60 -4.19 7.89
CA ALA A 799 30.16 -4.13 9.24
C ALA A 799 29.80 -5.34 10.13
N GLU A 800 28.73 -6.09 9.80
CA GLU A 800 28.29 -7.27 10.56
C GLU A 800 28.98 -8.60 10.17
N GLY A 801 29.96 -8.56 9.26
CA GLY A 801 30.80 -9.71 8.91
C GLY A 801 30.12 -10.76 8.01
N TRP A 802 29.23 -10.33 7.11
CA TRP A 802 28.59 -11.23 6.13
C TRP A 802 29.47 -11.47 4.88
N GLY A 803 30.76 -11.11 4.96
CA GLY A 803 31.64 -10.96 3.80
C GLY A 803 32.92 -11.80 3.77
N ASP A 804 33.24 -12.63 4.77
CA ASP A 804 34.51 -13.38 4.76
C ASP A 804 34.30 -14.87 4.44
N GLN A 805 34.24 -15.17 3.14
CA GLN A 805 34.86 -16.37 2.58
C GLN A 805 35.79 -15.93 1.44
N GLU A 806 37.04 -16.37 1.57
CA GLU A 806 38.23 -15.96 0.81
C GLU A 806 38.02 -15.68 -0.68
N GLU A 807 38.57 -14.52 -1.08
CA GLU A 807 38.69 -14.06 -2.47
C GLU A 807 39.60 -14.99 -3.30
N GLY A 808 39.00 -15.74 -4.21
CA GLY A 808 39.64 -16.20 -5.44
C GLY A 808 39.22 -15.30 -6.61
N LYS A 809 40.13 -14.45 -7.07
CA LYS A 809 40.00 -13.49 -8.19
C LYS A 809 39.08 -13.95 -9.34
N ALA A 810 37.96 -13.25 -9.52
CA ALA A 810 37.31 -13.05 -10.82
C ALA A 810 36.48 -11.75 -10.77
N GLU A 811 36.56 -10.95 -11.84
CA GLU A 811 35.98 -9.61 -11.95
C GLU A 811 34.52 -9.51 -11.50
N VAL A 812 34.27 -8.50 -10.66
CA VAL A 812 32.99 -8.19 -10.04
C VAL A 812 32.02 -7.61 -11.07
N ASN A 813 30.87 -8.27 -11.26
CA ASN A 813 29.64 -7.56 -11.63
C ASN A 813 28.47 -7.97 -10.70
N ARG A 814 28.40 -7.19 -9.60
CA ARG A 814 27.35 -6.96 -8.60
C ARG A 814 26.01 -7.70 -8.77
N TYR A 815 25.77 -8.68 -7.89
CA TYR A 815 24.44 -9.12 -7.48
C TYR A 815 24.07 -8.46 -6.14
N SER A 816 23.07 -7.58 -6.14
CA SER A 816 22.45 -7.04 -4.91
C SER A 816 21.41 -8.03 -4.39
N VAL A 817 21.61 -8.56 -3.18
CA VAL A 817 20.58 -9.28 -2.43
C VAL A 817 19.59 -8.25 -1.88
N ASN A 818 18.41 -8.13 -2.50
CA ASN A 818 17.31 -7.33 -1.98
C ASN A 818 16.51 -8.17 -0.96
N ILE A 819 16.56 -7.79 0.31
CA ILE A 819 15.63 -8.26 1.34
C ILE A 819 14.27 -7.59 1.09
N PRO A 820 13.15 -8.34 1.02
CA PRO A 820 11.84 -7.76 0.69
C PRO A 820 11.31 -6.82 1.81
N PRO A 821 10.63 -5.71 1.45
CA PRO A 821 10.16 -4.67 2.37
C PRO A 821 9.13 -5.14 3.41
N THR A 822 8.63 -6.37 3.30
CA THR A 822 7.62 -6.94 4.21
C THR A 822 8.14 -7.18 5.63
N ILE A 823 9.44 -7.47 5.80
CA ILE A 823 10.04 -7.67 7.14
C ILE A 823 10.34 -6.32 7.83
N VAL A 824 10.56 -5.26 7.05
CA VAL A 824 10.83 -3.89 7.53
C VAL A 824 9.54 -3.19 8.03
N VAL A 825 8.39 -3.54 7.46
CA VAL A 825 7.09 -2.99 7.90
C VAL A 825 6.62 -3.63 9.21
N ILE A 826 6.90 -4.91 9.45
CA ILE A 826 6.41 -5.63 10.65
C ILE A 826 7.12 -5.12 11.93
N THR A 827 8.42 -4.88 11.90
CA THR A 827 9.16 -4.35 13.07
C THR A 827 8.86 -2.87 13.35
N SER A 828 8.58 -2.07 12.31
CA SER A 828 8.16 -0.67 12.45
C SER A 828 6.70 -0.55 12.92
N GLN A 829 5.78 -1.36 12.38
CA GLN A 829 4.37 -1.36 12.81
C GLN A 829 4.17 -1.97 14.20
N ILE A 830 4.96 -2.96 14.61
CA ILE A 830 4.90 -3.48 15.99
C ILE A 830 5.35 -2.41 17.01
N ASN A 831 6.41 -1.66 16.71
CA ASN A 831 6.84 -0.55 17.56
C ASN A 831 5.85 0.63 17.56
N LEU A 832 5.20 0.91 16.42
CA LEU A 832 4.15 1.92 16.32
C LEU A 832 2.88 1.50 17.08
N CYS A 833 2.48 0.23 16.99
CA CYS A 833 1.30 -0.30 17.67
C CYS A 833 1.50 -0.40 19.19
N LEU A 834 2.72 -0.72 19.65
CA LEU A 834 3.11 -0.63 21.07
C LEU A 834 3.21 0.82 21.57
N SER A 835 3.49 1.79 20.70
CA SER A 835 3.48 3.22 21.05
C SER A 835 2.07 3.82 21.09
N GLN A 836 1.15 3.35 20.25
CA GLN A 836 -0.23 3.83 20.17
C GLN A 836 -1.13 3.24 21.28
N SER A 837 -0.85 2.03 21.78
CA SER A 837 -1.59 1.48 22.92
C SER A 837 -1.33 2.26 24.22
N ALA A 838 -0.24 3.05 24.30
CA ALA A 838 0.07 3.90 25.44
C ALA A 838 -0.60 5.28 25.39
N GLN A 839 -1.24 5.65 24.27
CA GLN A 839 -1.91 6.95 24.08
C GLN A 839 -3.43 6.93 24.34
N VAL A 840 -4.04 5.76 24.60
CA VAL A 840 -5.50 5.65 24.78
C VAL A 840 -5.96 5.92 26.23
N GLU A 841 -5.05 6.02 27.20
CA GLU A 841 -5.42 6.22 28.62
C GLU A 841 -5.55 7.68 29.08
N THR A 842 -5.36 8.68 28.20
CA THR A 842 -5.54 10.09 28.59
C THR A 842 -6.43 10.85 27.61
N CYS A 843 -7.75 10.65 27.73
CA CYS A 843 -8.74 11.61 27.24
C CYS A 843 -9.32 12.38 28.44
N HIS A 844 -8.82 13.60 28.65
CA HIS A 844 -9.37 14.56 29.62
C HIS A 844 -10.58 15.26 28.98
N CYS A 845 -11.77 14.67 29.10
CA CYS A 845 -13.06 15.35 28.92
C CYS A 845 -14.17 14.45 29.46
N CYS A 846 -14.60 14.70 30.71
CA CYS A 846 -15.92 14.44 31.32
C CYS A 846 -15.75 14.27 32.84
N GLN A 847 -15.97 15.37 33.58
CA GLN A 847 -16.29 15.34 35.02
C GLN A 847 -17.82 15.23 35.16
N GLU A 848 -18.33 14.09 35.63
CA GLU A 848 -19.30 13.95 36.75
C GLU A 848 -19.91 12.53 36.79
N PRO A 849 -20.36 12.04 37.97
CA PRO A 849 -20.57 10.62 38.24
C PRO A 849 -22.04 10.20 38.31
N LEU A 850 -22.39 8.96 37.91
CA LEU A 850 -23.54 8.21 38.47
C LEU A 850 -23.55 6.70 38.09
N HIS A 851 -23.39 5.89 39.13
CA HIS A 851 -23.94 4.56 39.48
C HIS A 851 -24.34 3.47 38.43
N HIS A 852 -23.70 2.29 38.61
CA HIS A 852 -24.20 0.88 38.56
C HIS A 852 -25.03 0.40 37.33
N GLN A 853 -24.82 -0.77 36.70
CA GLN A 853 -24.27 -2.06 37.14
C GLN A 853 -23.99 -2.99 35.92
N LYS A 854 -22.84 -3.68 35.92
CA LYS A 854 -22.47 -5.01 35.33
C LYS A 854 -22.93 -5.33 33.89
N THR A 855 -22.03 -5.58 32.93
CA THR A 855 -21.25 -6.84 32.85
C THR A 855 -19.83 -6.63 32.32
N GLY A 856 -18.83 -7.06 33.09
CA GLY A 856 -17.44 -7.21 32.65
C GLY A 856 -17.07 -8.68 32.46
N PHE A 857 -16.36 -8.96 31.37
CA PHE A 857 -15.48 -10.12 31.07
C PHE A 857 -14.83 -9.79 29.70
N CYS A 858 -13.53 -9.90 29.40
CA CYS A 858 -12.29 -10.09 30.15
C CYS A 858 -11.14 -9.82 29.14
N LEU A 859 -10.44 -8.68 29.23
CA LEU A 859 -9.21 -8.40 28.47
C LEU A 859 -8.08 -9.46 28.67
N PRO A 860 -8.01 -10.20 29.80
CA PRO A 860 -7.03 -11.28 29.98
C PRO A 860 -7.24 -12.50 29.07
N LEU A 861 -8.46 -12.75 28.56
CA LEU A 861 -8.73 -13.92 27.70
C LEU A 861 -8.15 -13.75 26.29
N LEU A 862 -8.06 -12.52 25.79
CA LEU A 862 -7.51 -12.23 24.46
C LEU A 862 -5.99 -12.42 24.42
N ILE A 863 -5.30 -12.11 25.52
CA ILE A 863 -3.86 -12.33 25.67
C ILE A 863 -3.57 -13.82 25.84
N TYR A 864 -4.42 -14.54 26.59
CA TYR A 864 -4.28 -15.99 26.76
C TYR A 864 -4.56 -16.77 25.45
N THR A 865 -5.51 -16.32 24.62
CA THR A 865 -5.81 -16.93 23.31
C THR A 865 -4.77 -16.61 22.25
N LEU A 866 -4.20 -15.40 22.24
CA LEU A 866 -3.05 -15.06 21.39
C LEU A 866 -1.79 -15.85 21.78
N PHE A 867 -1.56 -16.10 23.08
CA PHE A 867 -0.45 -16.94 23.52
C PHE A 867 -0.68 -18.42 23.20
N THR A 868 -1.88 -18.96 23.37
CA THR A 868 -2.16 -20.40 23.13
C THR A 868 -2.24 -20.77 21.65
N LEU A 869 -2.57 -19.85 20.74
CA LEU A 869 -2.64 -20.12 19.30
C LEU A 869 -1.32 -19.94 18.56
N PHE A 870 -0.39 -19.10 19.04
CA PHE A 870 0.89 -18.84 18.35
C PHE A 870 2.09 -19.61 18.93
N LEU A 871 2.04 -20.05 20.19
CA LEU A 871 3.12 -20.82 20.81
C LEU A 871 3.39 -22.20 20.17
N PRO A 872 2.39 -22.94 19.63
CA PRO A 872 2.65 -24.23 18.96
C PRO A 872 3.43 -24.11 17.65
N CYS A 873 3.42 -22.94 17.00
CA CYS A 873 4.14 -22.69 15.75
C CYS A 873 5.56 -22.12 15.97
N PHE A 874 5.83 -21.54 17.14
CA PHE A 874 7.13 -20.95 17.48
C PHE A 874 8.06 -21.90 18.26
N LEU A 875 7.50 -22.84 19.04
CA LEU A 875 8.31 -23.80 19.80
C LEU A 875 9.25 -24.69 18.94
N PRO A 876 8.85 -25.15 17.73
CA PRO A 876 9.75 -25.91 16.87
C PRO A 876 10.91 -25.06 16.31
N PHE A 877 10.71 -23.74 16.20
CA PHE A 877 11.70 -22.81 15.66
C PHE A 877 12.73 -22.38 16.72
N CYS A 878 12.31 -22.25 17.99
CA CYS A 878 13.22 -21.96 19.10
C CYS A 878 14.04 -23.17 19.54
N LEU A 879 13.46 -24.39 19.55
CA LEU A 879 14.21 -25.61 19.89
C LEU A 879 15.25 -26.02 18.83
N PHE A 880 15.13 -25.52 17.60
CA PHE A 880 16.15 -25.72 16.55
C PHE A 880 17.33 -24.74 16.66
N ILE A 881 17.14 -23.60 17.34
CA ILE A 881 18.19 -22.61 17.61
C ILE A 881 18.97 -22.93 18.89
N GLU A 882 18.37 -23.69 19.82
CA GLU A 882 19.07 -24.20 21.02
C GLU A 882 19.92 -25.47 20.75
N ALA A 883 19.76 -26.11 19.58
CA ALA A 883 20.47 -27.33 19.19
C ALA A 883 21.56 -27.12 18.12
N LYS A 884 21.87 -25.87 17.75
CA LYS A 884 23.04 -25.46 16.96
C LYS A 884 23.85 -24.45 17.76
#